data_AF-A0A4Q9LZU3-F1
#
_entry.id   AF-A0A4Q9LZU3-F1
#
_cell.length_a   1.000
_cell.length_b   1.000
_cell.length_c   1.000
_cell.angle_alpha   90.00
_cell.angle_beta   90.00
_cell.angle_gamma   90.00
#
_symmetry.space_group_name_H-M   'P 1'
#
loop_
_entity.id
_entity.type
_entity.pdbx_description
1 polymer ?
#
loop_
_entity_poly.entity_id
_entity_poly.type
_entity_poly.pdbx_seq_one_letter_code
_entity_poly.pdbx_strand_id
1 'polypeptide(L)'
;MEINNNTKCDTLLYQKDLYFLCMKTCSLVSNFEGREFHYDDSCDSHNSMTTFNFIYPNQISLGFDLLDEKILLNKEEIFIGIEKNCFMLFSYFIKFLEAEDNIFSIEPNLTFEILKYLNIFRIKRNHLYMNFIKSLTFHSVMFKEEAFSEKTAEIFLDYSEYNNLFILDMIEYFCKFYFLPKYFIDKTFHKYSPNRLFFRRKLHKKRSIFRNMQIEGIELEIYKYFLNSRFRSIWQILIKIFYLDKLYLDLYTRFNDTNMDIIVSSLPPKPKKITLLVEESHLPIFDKLHKINYFKSKKTVKLIVACDTKYILERIEAFKNQEKLILIFNKIEMKELVCLESSPTFESIKYVKIRFIILTEILSKVASASFQGNRKNIYIDFSENFKISDSENNLYELPTYNFKDYIIGISLKLCKQNYELIDFKKLFHPEYITRLNLDLKNVENNSLSNYFFLESFKALSTLYLSNIKLTGELLKFILRSKELIFVWFKYFVFDENLTCENLDFINKSVIHMEFYDITHHLNIQYYYFITRFIALRYLLVCLSYSPDVAFKSFLIEDNMIDASISRLKKPVLLPNLCCFKYTNEVMYQNSSKFSSLHIFSFFVCFDFLEKLVYDADALHLDDIDIIENIKTLKCLKLCVFKIDIEFNILEKILRSNIRKTVSKLQLYVNEFTSSELFSILSFKNLKFLRISAMNFEERNKKYIDLLTGMNLINFVAFI
;
A
#
# COMPACT_ATOMS: atom_id res chain seq x y z
N MET A 1 -46.26 10.38 -19.99
CA MET A 1 -47.20 9.56 -20.77
C MET A 1 -48.55 9.71 -20.10
N GLU A 2 -49.50 10.35 -20.77
CA GLU A 2 -50.89 10.43 -20.31
C GLU A 2 -51.53 9.04 -20.42
N ILE A 3 -52.14 8.59 -19.33
CA ILE A 3 -52.77 7.28 -19.18
C ILE A 3 -54.21 7.41 -19.69
N ASN A 4 -54.55 6.60 -20.68
CA ASN A 4 -55.90 6.56 -21.26
C ASN A 4 -56.79 5.70 -20.33
N ASN A 5 -57.71 6.34 -19.60
CA ASN A 5 -58.48 5.73 -18.50
C ASN A 5 -59.79 5.02 -18.93
N ASN A 6 -59.96 4.65 -20.20
CA ASN A 6 -61.20 4.02 -20.67
C ASN A 6 -60.98 2.60 -21.18
N THR A 7 -60.80 1.67 -20.24
CA THR A 7 -61.08 0.24 -20.45
C THR A 7 -61.75 -0.30 -19.20
N LYS A 8 -62.96 -0.87 -19.36
CA LYS A 8 -63.70 -1.56 -18.30
C LYS A 8 -62.82 -2.66 -17.68
N CYS A 9 -62.73 -2.68 -16.36
CA CYS A 9 -62.18 -3.81 -15.62
C CYS A 9 -63.11 -5.00 -15.75
N ASP A 10 -62.70 -6.03 -16.49
CA ASP A 10 -63.19 -7.38 -16.24
C ASP A 10 -62.42 -7.92 -15.02
N THR A 11 -63.16 -8.43 -14.04
CA THR A 11 -62.66 -9.07 -12.84
C THR A 11 -61.75 -10.25 -13.21
N LEU A 12 -60.44 -10.04 -13.08
CA LEU A 12 -59.38 -11.04 -13.29
C LEU A 12 -59.31 -12.03 -12.10
N LEU A 13 -60.42 -12.72 -11.83
CA LEU A 13 -60.46 -13.84 -10.91
C LEU A 13 -60.71 -15.11 -11.72
N TYR A 14 -59.70 -15.97 -11.78
CA TYR A 14 -59.62 -17.25 -12.50
C TYR A 14 -59.15 -17.24 -13.97
N GLN A 15 -58.04 -16.55 -14.27
CA GLN A 15 -57.22 -16.97 -15.42
C GLN A 15 -56.30 -18.12 -15.00
N LYS A 16 -56.40 -19.25 -15.72
CA LYS A 16 -55.63 -20.49 -15.49
C LYS A 16 -54.10 -20.32 -15.58
N ASP A 17 -53.62 -19.14 -16.00
CA ASP A 17 -52.24 -18.86 -16.38
C ASP A 17 -51.67 -17.56 -15.79
N LEU A 18 -52.18 -17.14 -14.64
CA LEU A 18 -51.62 -16.02 -13.88
C LEU A 18 -50.38 -16.47 -13.08
N TYR A 19 -49.24 -15.82 -13.35
CA TYR A 19 -48.00 -15.99 -12.59
C TYR A 19 -47.73 -14.77 -11.73
N PHE A 20 -47.23 -14.95 -10.51
CA PHE A 20 -46.80 -13.85 -9.66
C PHE A 20 -45.29 -13.73 -9.62
N LEU A 21 -44.79 -12.53 -9.94
CA LEU A 21 -43.38 -12.19 -9.86
C LEU A 21 -42.98 -11.95 -8.39
N CYS A 22 -42.17 -12.84 -7.82
CA CYS A 22 -41.66 -12.68 -6.47
C CYS A 22 -40.18 -12.25 -6.47
N MET A 23 -39.91 -10.97 -6.23
CA MET A 23 -38.55 -10.42 -6.18
C MET A 23 -37.71 -10.97 -5.02
N LYS A 24 -38.35 -11.36 -3.91
CA LYS A 24 -37.65 -11.94 -2.74
C LYS A 24 -37.08 -13.35 -3.01
N THR A 25 -37.77 -14.14 -3.83
CA THR A 25 -37.35 -15.50 -4.17
C THR A 25 -36.75 -15.61 -5.58
N CYS A 26 -36.72 -14.50 -6.32
CA CYS A 26 -36.31 -14.42 -7.72
C CYS A 26 -36.94 -15.53 -8.57
N SER A 27 -38.26 -15.70 -8.46
CA SER A 27 -39.01 -16.73 -9.18
C SER A 27 -40.40 -16.24 -9.61
N LEU A 28 -41.00 -16.94 -10.59
CA LEU A 28 -42.41 -16.82 -10.93
C LEU A 28 -43.17 -17.93 -10.21
N VAL A 29 -44.07 -17.54 -9.31
CA VAL A 29 -44.91 -18.47 -8.55
C VAL A 29 -46.24 -18.64 -9.28
N SER A 30 -46.64 -19.88 -9.56
CA SER A 30 -47.95 -20.13 -10.16
C SER A 30 -49.04 -20.15 -9.09
N ASN A 31 -50.25 -19.70 -9.43
CA ASN A 31 -51.42 -19.76 -8.53
C ASN A 31 -51.76 -21.20 -8.05
N PHE A 32 -51.20 -22.24 -8.67
CA PHE A 32 -51.45 -23.64 -8.31
C PHE A 32 -50.53 -24.18 -7.20
N GLU A 33 -49.50 -23.44 -6.77
CA GLU A 33 -48.56 -23.89 -5.72
C GLU A 33 -49.02 -23.58 -4.28
N GLY A 34 -50.33 -23.56 -4.03
CA GLY A 34 -50.89 -23.72 -2.68
C GLY A 34 -50.66 -22.59 -1.68
N ARG A 35 -50.34 -21.36 -2.14
CA ARG A 35 -50.47 -20.16 -1.30
C ARG A 35 -51.78 -19.47 -1.62
N GLU A 36 -52.77 -19.58 -0.75
CA GLU A 36 -53.92 -18.67 -0.77
C GLU A 36 -53.40 -17.25 -0.54
N PHE A 37 -53.25 -16.49 -1.61
CA PHE A 37 -53.09 -15.05 -1.50
C PHE A 37 -54.48 -14.47 -1.26
N HIS A 38 -54.72 -13.98 -0.05
CA HIS A 38 -55.92 -13.21 0.25
C HIS A 38 -55.90 -11.92 -0.56
N TYR A 39 -56.71 -11.88 -1.61
CA TYR A 39 -57.14 -10.62 -2.21
C TYR A 39 -58.09 -9.97 -1.21
N ASP A 40 -57.73 -8.81 -0.69
CA ASP A 40 -58.59 -8.06 0.22
C ASP A 40 -59.67 -7.36 -0.64
N ASP A 41 -60.86 -7.95 -0.70
CA ASP A 41 -62.04 -7.43 -1.42
C ASP A 41 -62.52 -6.06 -0.91
N SER A 42 -61.89 -5.50 0.13
CA SER A 42 -62.20 -4.18 0.66
C SER A 42 -61.66 -3.00 -0.19
N CYS A 43 -60.99 -3.26 -1.31
CA CYS A 43 -60.53 -2.23 -2.26
C CYS A 43 -61.45 -2.04 -3.46
N ASP A 44 -62.77 -2.03 -3.24
CA ASP A 44 -63.69 -1.48 -4.22
C ASP A 44 -63.63 0.06 -4.21
N SER A 45 -63.46 0.61 -5.41
CA SER A 45 -63.35 2.02 -5.79
C SER A 45 -61.94 2.66 -5.71
N HIS A 46 -61.37 2.91 -6.90
CA HIS A 46 -60.30 3.88 -7.23
C HIS A 46 -58.82 3.46 -7.33
N ASN A 47 -58.43 2.19 -7.24
CA ASN A 47 -57.08 1.78 -7.67
C ASN A 47 -57.09 1.22 -9.09
N SER A 48 -56.81 2.07 -10.09
CA SER A 48 -56.60 1.63 -11.48
C SER A 48 -55.51 0.55 -11.55
N MET A 49 -55.85 -0.66 -11.96
CA MET A 49 -54.85 -1.64 -12.41
C MET A 49 -54.11 -1.04 -13.59
N THR A 50 -52.81 -0.83 -13.45
CA THR A 50 -51.96 -0.37 -14.55
C THR A 50 -51.46 -1.59 -15.30
N THR A 51 -51.95 -1.76 -16.53
CA THR A 51 -51.54 -2.85 -17.42
C THR A 51 -50.44 -2.36 -18.35
N PHE A 52 -49.45 -3.22 -18.61
CA PHE A 52 -48.36 -2.96 -19.55
C PHE A 52 -48.21 -4.17 -20.45
N ASN A 53 -48.40 -3.97 -21.76
CA ASN A 53 -48.40 -5.04 -22.76
C ASN A 53 -47.23 -4.84 -23.72
N PHE A 54 -46.52 -5.92 -24.04
CA PHE A 54 -45.46 -5.94 -25.06
C PHE A 54 -45.55 -7.25 -25.87
N ILE A 55 -45.06 -7.22 -27.11
CA ILE A 55 -45.11 -8.32 -28.07
C ILE A 55 -43.75 -9.01 -28.12
N TYR A 56 -43.64 -10.20 -27.53
CA TYR A 56 -42.44 -11.03 -27.60
C TYR A 56 -42.53 -12.06 -28.75
N PRO A 57 -41.47 -12.32 -29.52
CA PRO A 57 -40.13 -11.73 -29.43
C PRO A 57 -39.94 -10.44 -30.24
N ASN A 58 -40.95 -10.01 -31.01
CA ASN A 58 -40.77 -8.94 -32.01
C ASN A 58 -40.29 -7.58 -31.45
N GLN A 59 -40.60 -7.29 -30.19
CA GLN A 59 -40.17 -6.05 -29.53
C GLN A 59 -38.90 -6.21 -28.67
N ILE A 60 -38.42 -7.44 -28.43
CA ILE A 60 -37.30 -7.70 -27.50
C ILE A 60 -36.19 -8.48 -28.21
N SER A 61 -34.96 -7.94 -28.18
CA SER A 61 -33.77 -8.54 -28.82
C SER A 61 -33.27 -9.82 -28.14
N LEU A 62 -33.55 -9.98 -26.84
CA LEU A 62 -33.09 -11.09 -26.02
C LEU A 62 -34.07 -12.27 -25.99
N GLY A 63 -33.56 -13.50 -26.09
CA GLY A 63 -34.39 -14.71 -26.03
C GLY A 63 -34.50 -15.29 -24.62
N PHE A 64 -35.71 -15.66 -24.21
CA PHE A 64 -36.02 -16.19 -22.86
C PHE A 64 -36.64 -17.58 -22.94
N ASP A 65 -36.00 -18.58 -22.32
CA ASP A 65 -36.47 -19.97 -22.34
C ASP A 65 -37.90 -20.10 -21.77
N LEU A 66 -38.21 -19.35 -20.71
CA LEU A 66 -39.51 -19.44 -20.05
C LEU A 66 -40.65 -18.96 -20.96
N LEU A 67 -40.43 -17.89 -21.73
CA LEU A 67 -41.44 -17.37 -22.66
C LEU A 67 -41.56 -18.27 -23.89
N ASP A 68 -40.43 -18.75 -24.41
CA ASP A 68 -40.41 -19.68 -25.54
C ASP A 68 -41.14 -21.01 -25.21
N GLU A 69 -40.93 -21.56 -24.00
CA GLU A 69 -41.65 -22.74 -23.50
C GLU A 69 -43.17 -22.53 -23.47
N LYS A 70 -43.64 -21.32 -23.16
CA LYS A 70 -45.08 -21.00 -23.10
C LYS A 70 -45.69 -20.76 -24.48
N ILE A 71 -44.94 -20.17 -25.41
CA ILE A 71 -45.33 -20.07 -26.82
C ILE A 71 -45.51 -21.46 -27.42
N LEU A 72 -44.60 -22.39 -27.14
CA LEU A 72 -44.68 -23.78 -27.61
C LEU A 72 -45.92 -24.54 -27.06
N LEU A 73 -46.52 -24.06 -25.98
CA LEU A 73 -47.79 -24.56 -25.44
C LEU A 73 -49.03 -23.86 -26.05
N ASN A 74 -48.87 -23.16 -27.18
CA ASN A 74 -49.90 -22.38 -27.89
C ASN A 74 -50.60 -21.32 -27.01
N LYS A 75 -49.88 -20.72 -26.06
CA LYS A 75 -50.42 -19.60 -25.28
C LYS A 75 -50.15 -18.28 -26.02
N GLU A 76 -51.23 -17.63 -26.45
CA GLU A 76 -51.18 -16.33 -27.14
C GLU A 76 -50.88 -15.17 -26.17
N GLU A 77 -51.30 -15.29 -24.90
CA GLU A 77 -51.10 -14.27 -23.87
C GLU A 77 -50.64 -14.90 -22.55
N ILE A 78 -49.75 -14.21 -21.83
CA ILE A 78 -49.26 -14.61 -20.50
C ILE A 78 -49.45 -13.44 -19.55
N PHE A 79 -50.11 -13.68 -18.42
CA PHE A 79 -50.38 -12.66 -17.41
C PHE A 79 -49.42 -12.81 -16.25
N ILE A 80 -48.70 -11.73 -15.93
CA ILE A 80 -47.76 -11.67 -14.82
C ILE A 80 -48.23 -10.61 -13.82
N GLY A 81 -48.65 -11.05 -12.64
CA GLY A 81 -48.96 -10.20 -11.51
C GLY A 81 -47.69 -9.72 -10.81
N ILE A 82 -47.65 -8.42 -10.51
CA ILE A 82 -46.50 -7.76 -9.88
C ILE A 82 -47.00 -6.83 -8.79
N GLU A 83 -46.31 -6.80 -7.63
CA GLU A 83 -46.60 -5.82 -6.60
C GLU A 83 -46.40 -4.38 -7.12
N LYS A 84 -47.31 -3.47 -6.73
CA LYS A 84 -47.32 -2.07 -7.20
C LYS A 84 -45.96 -1.37 -7.07
N ASN A 85 -45.21 -1.65 -6.00
CA ASN A 85 -43.89 -1.06 -5.75
C ASN A 85 -42.78 -1.61 -6.68
N CYS A 86 -42.96 -2.82 -7.24
CA CYS A 86 -42.01 -3.47 -8.15
C CYS A 86 -42.30 -3.16 -9.63
N PHE A 87 -43.52 -2.72 -9.96
CA PHE A 87 -43.96 -2.48 -11.33
C PHE A 87 -43.08 -1.47 -12.09
N MET A 88 -42.66 -0.39 -11.44
CA MET A 88 -41.83 0.64 -12.08
C MET A 88 -40.47 0.08 -12.53
N LEU A 89 -39.79 -0.69 -11.69
CA LEU A 89 -38.50 -1.31 -12.02
C LEU A 89 -38.63 -2.34 -13.14
N PHE A 90 -39.69 -3.14 -13.12
CA PHE A 90 -39.98 -4.08 -14.18
C PHE A 90 -40.29 -3.38 -15.52
N SER A 91 -41.04 -2.28 -15.50
CA SER A 91 -41.32 -1.49 -16.71
C SER A 91 -40.04 -0.88 -17.31
N TYR A 92 -39.07 -0.48 -16.48
CA TYR A 92 -37.76 -0.05 -16.94
C TYR A 92 -36.97 -1.19 -17.56
N PHE A 93 -37.00 -2.39 -16.96
CA PHE A 93 -36.37 -3.58 -17.53
C PHE A 93 -36.91 -3.90 -18.92
N ILE A 94 -38.23 -3.92 -19.13
CA ILE A 94 -38.80 -4.20 -20.46
C ILE A 94 -38.41 -3.14 -21.48
N LYS A 95 -38.51 -1.85 -21.14
CA LYS A 95 -38.06 -0.76 -22.04
C LYS A 95 -36.57 -0.84 -22.39
N PHE A 96 -35.75 -1.35 -21.47
CA PHE A 96 -34.32 -1.53 -21.68
C PHE A 96 -34.03 -2.67 -22.67
N LEU A 97 -34.86 -3.72 -22.66
CA LEU A 97 -34.79 -4.82 -23.62
C LEU A 97 -35.27 -4.42 -25.03
N GLU A 98 -36.15 -3.42 -25.14
CA GLU A 98 -36.65 -2.89 -26.41
C GLU A 98 -35.66 -1.95 -27.12
N ALA A 99 -34.69 -1.36 -26.40
CA ALA A 99 -33.82 -0.30 -26.91
C ALA A 99 -32.34 -0.46 -26.50
N GLU A 100 -31.68 -1.54 -26.93
CA GLU A 100 -30.28 -1.85 -26.61
C GLU A 100 -29.29 -0.70 -26.90
N ASP A 101 -29.54 0.11 -27.93
CA ASP A 101 -28.66 1.20 -28.37
C ASP A 101 -28.78 2.50 -27.56
N ASN A 102 -29.76 2.62 -26.65
CA ASN A 102 -30.06 3.86 -25.92
C ASN A 102 -29.55 3.88 -24.47
N ILE A 103 -28.68 2.95 -24.09
CA ILE A 103 -28.10 2.90 -22.74
C ILE A 103 -27.05 4.00 -22.62
N PHE A 104 -27.44 5.24 -22.33
CA PHE A 104 -26.45 6.32 -22.15
C PHE A 104 -25.81 6.31 -20.76
N SER A 105 -26.57 5.91 -19.73
CA SER A 105 -26.13 5.87 -18.33
C SER A 105 -27.13 5.06 -17.48
N ILE A 106 -26.67 4.13 -16.63
CA ILE A 106 -27.56 3.33 -15.77
C ILE A 106 -27.04 3.26 -14.34
N GLU A 107 -27.92 3.41 -13.36
CA GLU A 107 -27.54 3.27 -11.96
C GLU A 107 -27.12 1.83 -11.62
N PRO A 108 -26.10 1.64 -10.76
CA PRO A 108 -25.72 0.31 -10.28
C PRO A 108 -26.89 -0.46 -9.68
N ASN A 109 -27.74 0.19 -8.88
CA ASN A 109 -28.89 -0.46 -8.27
C ASN A 109 -29.82 -1.11 -9.29
N LEU A 110 -30.15 -0.38 -10.36
CA LEU A 110 -31.01 -0.86 -11.44
C LEU A 110 -30.33 -1.97 -12.24
N THR A 111 -29.00 -1.90 -12.41
CA THR A 111 -28.21 -2.93 -13.10
C THR A 111 -28.35 -4.29 -12.44
N PHE A 112 -28.29 -4.36 -11.11
CA PHE A 112 -28.44 -5.64 -10.40
C PHE A 112 -29.88 -6.14 -10.37
N GLU A 113 -30.88 -5.25 -10.32
CA GLU A 113 -32.29 -5.65 -10.46
C GLU A 113 -32.59 -6.25 -11.84
N ILE A 114 -31.98 -5.72 -12.91
CA ILE A 114 -32.05 -6.31 -14.26
C ILE A 114 -31.54 -7.77 -14.25
N LEU A 115 -30.45 -8.08 -13.54
CA LEU A 115 -29.94 -9.45 -13.46
C LEU A 115 -30.92 -10.41 -12.78
N LYS A 116 -31.69 -9.94 -11.79
CA LYS A 116 -32.74 -10.74 -11.16
C LYS A 116 -33.80 -11.11 -12.18
N TYR A 117 -34.25 -10.16 -12.99
CA TYR A 117 -35.23 -10.42 -14.04
C TYR A 117 -34.69 -11.36 -15.12
N LEU A 118 -33.46 -11.16 -15.59
CA LEU A 118 -32.81 -12.08 -16.54
C LEU A 118 -32.78 -13.53 -16.01
N ASN A 119 -32.58 -13.70 -14.70
CA ASN A 119 -32.65 -15.00 -14.05
C ASN A 119 -34.06 -15.56 -13.97
N ILE A 120 -35.03 -14.76 -13.53
CA ILE A 120 -36.44 -15.15 -13.40
C ILE A 120 -37.00 -15.66 -14.74
N PHE A 121 -36.73 -14.94 -15.83
CA PHE A 121 -37.22 -15.28 -17.17
C PHE A 121 -36.34 -16.30 -17.90
N ARG A 122 -35.25 -16.80 -17.27
CA ARG A 122 -34.32 -17.79 -17.84
C ARG A 122 -33.77 -17.35 -19.21
N ILE A 123 -32.97 -16.29 -19.20
CA ILE A 123 -32.33 -15.76 -20.41
C ILE A 123 -31.41 -16.79 -21.12
N LYS A 124 -31.46 -16.82 -22.45
CA LYS A 124 -30.51 -17.56 -23.30
C LYS A 124 -29.17 -16.82 -23.38
N ARG A 125 -28.10 -17.43 -22.86
CA ARG A 125 -26.72 -16.87 -22.88
C ARG A 125 -26.04 -17.01 -24.26
N ASN A 126 -26.56 -16.31 -25.27
CA ASN A 126 -26.01 -16.26 -26.63
C ASN A 126 -25.16 -14.99 -26.87
N HIS A 127 -24.77 -14.71 -28.11
CA HIS A 127 -23.95 -13.54 -28.45
C HIS A 127 -24.65 -12.20 -28.17
N LEU A 128 -25.97 -12.12 -28.34
CA LEU A 128 -26.77 -10.92 -28.05
C LEU A 128 -26.76 -10.63 -26.55
N TYR A 129 -27.00 -11.66 -25.72
CA TYR A 129 -26.84 -11.56 -24.27
C TYR A 129 -25.45 -11.06 -23.86
N MET A 130 -24.38 -11.57 -24.49
CA MET A 130 -23.01 -11.16 -24.15
C MET A 130 -22.75 -9.69 -24.50
N ASN A 131 -23.26 -9.20 -25.62
CA ASN A 131 -23.19 -7.79 -25.99
C ASN A 131 -24.01 -6.92 -25.02
N PHE A 132 -25.21 -7.37 -24.65
CA PHE A 132 -26.08 -6.72 -23.69
C PHE A 132 -25.39 -6.56 -22.32
N ILE A 133 -24.85 -7.64 -21.75
CA ILE A 133 -24.16 -7.60 -20.46
C ILE A 133 -22.92 -6.73 -20.50
N LYS A 134 -22.17 -6.77 -21.61
CA LYS A 134 -21.01 -5.89 -21.83
C LYS A 134 -21.42 -4.42 -21.77
N SER A 135 -22.45 -4.01 -22.51
CA SER A 135 -22.94 -2.63 -22.53
C SER A 135 -23.51 -2.22 -21.18
N LEU A 136 -24.37 -3.05 -20.60
CA LEU A 136 -24.95 -2.84 -19.27
C LEU A 136 -23.86 -2.60 -18.21
N THR A 137 -22.83 -3.45 -18.19
CA THR A 137 -21.69 -3.30 -17.28
C THR A 137 -20.95 -2.00 -17.52
N PHE A 138 -20.59 -1.70 -18.78
CA PHE A 138 -19.85 -0.49 -19.13
C PHE A 138 -20.59 0.79 -18.69
N HIS A 139 -21.87 0.92 -19.02
CA HIS A 139 -22.65 2.11 -18.68
C HIS A 139 -22.91 2.26 -17.18
N SER A 140 -23.01 1.14 -16.46
CA SER A 140 -23.17 1.15 -15.00
C SER A 140 -21.91 1.60 -14.27
N VAL A 141 -20.74 1.15 -14.75
CA VAL A 141 -19.43 1.58 -14.25
C VAL A 141 -19.21 3.06 -14.51
N MET A 142 -19.51 3.53 -15.73
CA MET A 142 -19.36 4.93 -16.11
C MET A 142 -20.32 5.86 -15.36
N PHE A 143 -21.46 5.34 -14.88
CA PHE A 143 -22.40 6.09 -14.06
C PHE A 143 -21.85 6.38 -12.65
N LYS A 144 -21.47 5.34 -11.89
CA LYS A 144 -20.92 5.49 -10.53
C LYS A 144 -20.08 4.28 -10.11
N GLU A 145 -18.80 4.31 -10.49
CA GLU A 145 -17.81 3.24 -10.29
C GLU A 145 -17.78 2.65 -8.86
N GLU A 146 -17.76 3.50 -7.82
CA GLU A 146 -17.68 3.00 -6.44
C GLU A 146 -18.96 2.31 -6.00
N ALA A 147 -20.14 2.88 -6.28
CA ALA A 147 -21.41 2.25 -5.93
C ALA A 147 -21.61 0.92 -6.69
N PHE A 148 -21.13 0.84 -7.93
CA PHE A 148 -21.08 -0.42 -8.67
C PHE A 148 -20.16 -1.43 -7.99
N SER A 149 -18.95 -1.02 -7.63
CA SER A 149 -17.96 -1.88 -6.97
C SER A 149 -18.44 -2.38 -5.60
N GLU A 150 -19.05 -1.50 -4.80
CA GLU A 150 -19.62 -1.81 -3.49
C GLU A 150 -20.72 -2.86 -3.59
N LYS A 151 -21.69 -2.62 -4.46
CA LYS A 151 -22.84 -3.50 -4.63
C LYS A 151 -22.46 -4.82 -5.31
N THR A 152 -21.52 -4.79 -6.26
CA THR A 152 -20.94 -6.04 -6.80
C THR A 152 -20.27 -6.84 -5.69
N ALA A 153 -19.47 -6.20 -4.82
CA ALA A 153 -18.79 -6.86 -3.70
C ALA A 153 -19.77 -7.42 -2.65
N GLU A 154 -20.90 -6.76 -2.41
CA GLU A 154 -21.97 -7.28 -1.54
C GLU A 154 -22.66 -8.50 -2.15
N ILE A 155 -22.99 -8.43 -3.44
CA ILE A 155 -23.65 -9.53 -4.17
C ILE A 155 -22.71 -10.74 -4.33
N PHE A 156 -21.41 -10.50 -4.46
CA PHE A 156 -20.40 -11.56 -4.38
C PHE A 156 -20.43 -12.32 -3.05
N LEU A 157 -20.90 -11.69 -1.96
CA LEU A 157 -20.93 -12.26 -0.62
C LEU A 157 -22.32 -12.80 -0.25
N ASP A 158 -23.39 -12.36 -0.92
CA ASP A 158 -24.77 -12.84 -0.74
C ASP A 158 -25.25 -13.72 -1.91
N TYR A 159 -25.15 -15.03 -1.71
CA TYR A 159 -25.34 -16.06 -2.74
C TYR A 159 -26.78 -16.53 -2.91
N SER A 160 -27.75 -15.92 -2.22
CA SER A 160 -29.14 -16.40 -2.18
C SER A 160 -30.02 -15.80 -3.27
N GLU A 161 -29.74 -14.57 -3.72
CA GLU A 161 -30.63 -13.80 -4.60
C GLU A 161 -30.26 -13.82 -6.10
N TYR A 162 -29.04 -14.24 -6.49
CA TYR A 162 -28.56 -14.07 -7.87
C TYR A 162 -27.93 -15.33 -8.47
N ASN A 163 -28.07 -15.50 -9.79
CA ASN A 163 -27.39 -16.57 -10.51
C ASN A 163 -25.92 -16.22 -10.80
N ASN A 164 -25.03 -17.07 -10.32
CA ASN A 164 -23.58 -16.87 -10.37
C ASN A 164 -23.03 -16.65 -11.78
N LEU A 165 -23.67 -17.21 -12.82
CA LEU A 165 -23.16 -17.09 -14.19
C LEU A 165 -23.29 -15.66 -14.74
N PHE A 166 -24.39 -14.96 -14.45
CA PHE A 166 -24.59 -13.59 -14.95
C PHE A 166 -23.71 -12.58 -14.23
N ILE A 167 -23.49 -12.79 -12.93
CA ILE A 167 -22.54 -12.01 -12.15
C ILE A 167 -21.13 -12.22 -12.71
N LEU A 168 -20.72 -13.46 -12.99
CA LEU A 168 -19.43 -13.79 -13.60
C LEU A 168 -19.23 -13.11 -14.96
N ASP A 169 -20.26 -13.11 -15.82
CA ASP A 169 -20.19 -12.45 -17.13
C ASP A 169 -20.00 -10.94 -16.98
N MET A 170 -20.72 -10.29 -16.05
CA MET A 170 -20.51 -8.87 -15.74
C MET A 170 -19.11 -8.60 -15.19
N ILE A 171 -18.59 -9.46 -14.30
CA ILE A 171 -17.25 -9.29 -13.73
C ILE A 171 -16.19 -9.43 -14.79
N GLU A 172 -16.35 -10.36 -15.73
CA GLU A 172 -15.41 -10.53 -16.83
C GLU A 172 -15.34 -9.24 -17.67
N TYR A 173 -16.50 -8.66 -18.01
CA TYR A 173 -16.54 -7.39 -18.74
C TYR A 173 -16.05 -6.21 -17.90
N PHE A 174 -16.47 -6.12 -16.63
CA PHE A 174 -15.97 -5.13 -15.69
C PHE A 174 -14.44 -5.20 -15.64
N CYS A 175 -13.84 -6.38 -15.43
CA CYS A 175 -12.39 -6.54 -15.38
C CYS A 175 -11.70 -6.22 -16.72
N LYS A 176 -12.36 -6.49 -17.86
CA LYS A 176 -11.88 -6.09 -19.19
C LYS A 176 -11.92 -4.57 -19.40
N PHE A 177 -12.92 -3.88 -18.84
CA PHE A 177 -13.11 -2.44 -18.97
C PHE A 177 -12.33 -1.62 -17.94
N TYR A 178 -12.28 -2.11 -16.72
CA TYR A 178 -11.92 -1.38 -15.52
C TYR A 178 -11.45 -2.41 -14.50
N PHE A 179 -10.13 -2.59 -14.36
CA PHE A 179 -9.57 -3.47 -13.33
C PHE A 179 -10.26 -3.19 -11.97
N LEU A 180 -10.68 -4.23 -11.24
CA LEU A 180 -11.47 -4.25 -9.98
C LEU A 180 -10.57 -4.44 -8.74
N PRO A 181 -9.77 -3.46 -8.32
CA PRO A 181 -8.46 -3.84 -7.82
C PRO A 181 -8.11 -3.18 -6.50
N LYS A 182 -9.06 -2.48 -5.88
CA LYS A 182 -8.86 -1.79 -4.60
C LYS A 182 -9.95 -2.11 -3.60
N TYR A 183 -11.22 -1.85 -3.93
CA TYR A 183 -12.32 -2.05 -2.99
C TYR A 183 -12.54 -3.53 -2.63
N PHE A 184 -12.60 -4.43 -3.62
CA PHE A 184 -12.78 -5.87 -3.37
C PHE A 184 -11.58 -6.49 -2.65
N ILE A 185 -10.35 -6.14 -3.05
CA ILE A 185 -9.14 -6.66 -2.39
C ILE A 185 -9.05 -6.12 -0.95
N ASP A 186 -9.34 -4.82 -0.73
CA ASP A 186 -9.32 -4.23 0.60
C ASP A 186 -10.41 -4.84 1.51
N LYS A 187 -11.67 -4.95 1.03
CA LYS A 187 -12.80 -5.52 1.81
C LYS A 187 -12.64 -7.02 2.09
N THR A 188 -11.99 -7.76 1.18
CA THR A 188 -11.86 -9.23 1.26
C THR A 188 -10.55 -9.69 1.91
N PHE A 189 -9.44 -8.95 1.76
CA PHE A 189 -8.11 -9.37 2.20
C PHE A 189 -7.43 -8.43 3.20
N HIS A 190 -7.99 -7.25 3.48
CA HIS A 190 -7.42 -6.30 4.43
C HIS A 190 -8.43 -5.89 5.50
N LYS A 191 -8.49 -6.64 6.60
CA LYS A 191 -8.91 -6.06 7.88
C LYS A 191 -7.70 -5.45 8.57
N TYR A 192 -7.78 -4.15 8.81
CA TYR A 192 -6.75 -3.38 9.49
C TYR A 192 -6.77 -3.71 10.99
N SER A 193 -5.86 -4.57 11.44
CA SER A 193 -5.54 -4.77 12.86
C SER A 193 -4.21 -4.06 13.19
N PRO A 194 -4.22 -2.85 13.78
CA PRO A 194 -3.01 -2.10 14.11
C PRO A 194 -2.29 -2.61 15.37
N ASN A 195 -2.63 -3.78 15.90
CA ASN A 195 -2.04 -4.31 17.12
C ASN A 195 -1.59 -5.76 16.94
N ARG A 196 -0.31 -5.96 16.57
CA ARG A 196 0.61 -6.91 17.22
C ARG A 196 2.00 -6.93 16.56
N LEU A 197 3.01 -6.85 17.44
CA LEU A 197 4.40 -7.27 17.30
C LEU A 197 5.39 -6.30 16.62
N PHE A 198 6.18 -5.68 17.49
CA PHE A 198 7.19 -4.63 17.28
C PHE A 198 8.38 -4.99 16.37
N PHE A 199 8.48 -6.21 15.82
CA PHE A 199 9.53 -6.59 14.86
C PHE A 199 9.10 -6.54 13.38
N ARG A 200 7.79 -6.43 13.08
CA ARG A 200 7.27 -6.45 11.69
C ARG A 200 7.35 -5.10 10.95
N ARG A 201 7.76 -4.01 11.61
CA ARG A 201 7.61 -2.63 11.11
C ARG A 201 8.56 -2.17 9.98
N LYS A 202 9.57 -2.93 9.56
CA LYS A 202 10.59 -2.44 8.59
C LYS A 202 10.35 -2.75 7.10
N LEU A 203 9.21 -3.30 6.68
CA LEU A 203 8.98 -3.65 5.26
C LEU A 203 7.90 -2.84 4.52
N HIS A 204 7.21 -1.91 5.17
CA HIS A 204 6.12 -1.17 4.54
C HIS A 204 6.61 0.00 3.66
N LYS A 205 6.84 -0.25 2.37
CA LYS A 205 6.69 0.79 1.34
C LYS A 205 5.27 0.75 0.80
N LYS A 206 4.41 1.70 1.23
CA LYS A 206 3.09 1.99 0.62
C LYS A 206 3.26 2.10 -0.90
N ARG A 207 2.54 1.30 -1.70
CA ARG A 207 2.61 1.35 -3.18
C ARG A 207 1.22 1.44 -3.80
N SER A 208 1.17 2.26 -4.84
CA SER A 208 -0.01 2.77 -5.55
C SER A 208 -0.27 2.06 -6.89
N ILE A 209 0.14 0.80 -7.09
CA ILE A 209 -0.05 0.10 -8.37
C ILE A 209 -0.33 -1.38 -8.13
N PHE A 210 -1.32 -1.94 -8.83
CA PHE A 210 -1.84 -3.34 -8.87
C PHE A 210 -0.82 -4.45 -9.15
N ARG A 211 0.46 -4.08 -9.16
CA ARG A 211 1.60 -4.98 -9.35
C ARG A 211 1.98 -5.71 -8.06
N ASN A 212 1.36 -5.46 -6.92
CA ASN A 212 1.73 -6.10 -5.66
C ASN A 212 0.49 -6.57 -4.87
N MET A 213 0.48 -7.81 -4.37
CA MET A 213 -0.51 -8.38 -3.44
C MET A 213 0.19 -8.75 -2.13
N GLN A 214 -0.50 -8.57 -1.00
CA GLN A 214 0.01 -8.87 0.32
C GLN A 214 -1.06 -9.62 1.13
N ILE A 215 -0.72 -10.81 1.63
CA ILE A 215 -1.55 -11.59 2.55
C ILE A 215 -0.81 -11.59 3.90
N GLU A 216 -1.35 -10.86 4.87
CA GLU A 216 -0.79 -10.71 6.23
C GLU A 216 -1.78 -11.25 7.24
N GLY A 217 -1.40 -12.33 7.94
CA GLY A 217 -2.27 -13.06 8.85
C GLY A 217 -3.46 -13.64 8.10
N ILE A 218 -3.63 -14.96 8.12
CA ILE A 218 -4.94 -15.48 7.74
C ILE A 218 -5.87 -15.15 8.90
N GLU A 219 -6.42 -13.93 8.90
CA GLU A 219 -7.54 -13.62 9.76
C GLU A 219 -8.64 -14.63 9.42
N LEU A 220 -9.25 -15.22 10.46
CA LEU A 220 -10.31 -16.24 10.36
C LEU A 220 -11.35 -15.93 9.28
N GLU A 221 -11.57 -14.65 8.99
CA GLU A 221 -12.52 -14.17 8.00
C GLU A 221 -12.14 -14.50 6.55
N ILE A 222 -10.88 -14.33 6.15
CA ILE A 222 -10.43 -14.67 4.78
C ILE A 222 -10.54 -16.18 4.55
N TYR A 223 -10.10 -16.96 5.54
CA TYR A 223 -10.20 -18.41 5.46
C TYR A 223 -11.65 -18.88 5.44
N LYS A 224 -12.56 -18.25 6.20
CA LYS A 224 -14.01 -18.51 6.12
C LYS A 224 -14.56 -18.30 4.71
N TYR A 225 -14.12 -17.26 3.99
CA TYR A 225 -14.50 -17.07 2.59
C TYR A 225 -13.94 -18.19 1.70
N PHE A 226 -12.68 -18.57 1.89
CA PHE A 226 -12.10 -19.68 1.12
C PHE A 226 -12.70 -21.05 1.45
N LEU A 227 -13.27 -21.27 2.64
CA LEU A 227 -14.04 -22.47 2.97
C LEU A 227 -15.27 -22.61 2.06
N ASN A 228 -15.86 -21.50 1.61
CA ASN A 228 -16.94 -21.51 0.62
C ASN A 228 -16.40 -21.91 -0.76
N SER A 229 -16.82 -23.07 -1.26
CA SER A 229 -16.38 -23.64 -2.54
C SER A 229 -16.72 -22.75 -3.74
N ARG A 230 -17.86 -22.05 -3.70
CA ARG A 230 -18.29 -21.13 -4.76
C ARG A 230 -17.42 -19.88 -4.76
N PHE A 231 -17.20 -19.25 -3.61
CA PHE A 231 -16.26 -18.13 -3.49
C PHE A 231 -14.88 -18.52 -4.01
N ARG A 232 -14.38 -19.70 -3.63
CA ARG A 232 -13.07 -20.20 -4.08
C ARG A 232 -13.02 -20.35 -5.60
N SER A 233 -14.06 -20.87 -6.23
CA SER A 233 -14.11 -21.03 -7.69
C SER A 233 -14.04 -19.68 -8.42
N ILE A 234 -14.77 -18.68 -7.92
CA ILE A 234 -14.76 -17.30 -8.42
C ILE A 234 -13.37 -16.70 -8.22
N TRP A 235 -12.81 -16.84 -7.03
CA TRP A 235 -11.49 -16.33 -6.69
C TRP A 235 -10.39 -16.90 -7.59
N GLN A 236 -10.44 -18.21 -7.87
CA GLN A 236 -9.50 -18.87 -8.77
C GLN A 236 -9.56 -18.36 -10.21
N ILE A 237 -10.72 -17.83 -10.64
CA ILE A 237 -10.87 -17.17 -11.94
C ILE A 237 -10.27 -15.77 -11.87
N LEU A 238 -10.69 -14.97 -10.88
CA LEU A 238 -10.22 -13.60 -10.67
C LEU A 238 -8.70 -13.51 -10.60
N ILE A 239 -8.07 -14.41 -9.84
CA ILE A 239 -6.63 -14.38 -9.60
C ILE A 239 -5.80 -14.77 -10.83
N LYS A 240 -6.42 -15.43 -11.83
CA LYS A 240 -5.79 -15.69 -13.13
C LYS A 240 -5.84 -14.45 -14.03
N ILE A 241 -6.84 -13.58 -13.85
CA ILE A 241 -7.03 -12.35 -14.61
C ILE A 241 -6.10 -11.25 -14.08
N PHE A 242 -5.86 -11.18 -12.76
CA PHE A 242 -5.00 -10.15 -12.18
C PHE A 242 -3.52 -10.30 -12.56
N TYR A 243 -2.92 -9.22 -13.10
CA TYR A 243 -1.49 -9.15 -13.36
C TYR A 243 -0.73 -8.71 -12.10
N LEU A 244 -0.26 -9.68 -11.32
CA LEU A 244 0.54 -9.44 -10.10
C LEU A 244 2.03 -9.57 -10.42
N ASP A 245 2.84 -8.54 -10.18
CA ASP A 245 4.31 -8.64 -10.29
C ASP A 245 4.95 -9.14 -8.99
N LYS A 246 4.36 -8.84 -7.82
CA LYS A 246 4.91 -9.15 -6.50
C LYS A 246 3.84 -9.71 -5.56
N LEU A 247 4.21 -10.75 -4.82
CA LEU A 247 3.39 -11.31 -3.74
C LEU A 247 4.16 -11.27 -2.43
N TYR A 248 3.53 -10.80 -1.36
CA TYR A 248 4.04 -10.92 0.01
C TYR A 248 3.12 -11.86 0.79
N LEU A 249 3.69 -12.87 1.44
CA LEU A 249 2.96 -13.80 2.30
C LEU A 249 3.56 -13.78 3.71
N ASP A 250 2.76 -13.39 4.68
CA ASP A 250 2.98 -13.55 6.11
C ASP A 250 1.78 -14.33 6.64
N LEU A 251 1.89 -15.65 6.65
CA LEU A 251 0.77 -16.56 6.92
C LEU A 251 0.76 -16.99 8.38
N TYR A 252 0.68 -16.02 9.28
CA TYR A 252 0.47 -16.29 10.70
C TYR A 252 -0.87 -16.99 10.91
N THR A 253 -0.83 -18.29 11.19
CA THR A 253 -2.02 -19.08 11.56
C THR A 253 -2.16 -19.14 13.07
N ARG A 254 -3.25 -18.59 13.62
CA ARG A 254 -3.57 -18.72 15.05
C ARG A 254 -4.17 -20.10 15.42
N PHE A 255 -4.41 -20.97 14.44
CA PHE A 255 -5.14 -22.23 14.65
C PHE A 255 -4.48 -23.40 13.91
N ASN A 256 -4.36 -24.54 14.60
CA ASN A 256 -3.76 -25.77 14.08
C ASN A 256 -4.61 -26.47 12.99
N ASP A 257 -5.90 -26.12 12.84
CA ASP A 257 -6.87 -26.81 11.96
C ASP A 257 -7.11 -26.13 10.60
N THR A 258 -6.18 -25.27 10.17
CA THR A 258 -6.34 -24.57 8.88
C THR A 258 -6.00 -25.51 7.72
N ASN A 259 -6.97 -25.78 6.83
CA ASN A 259 -6.75 -26.61 5.65
C ASN A 259 -5.87 -25.85 4.65
N MET A 260 -4.59 -26.20 4.67
CA MET A 260 -3.58 -25.53 3.85
C MET A 260 -3.78 -25.74 2.34
N ASP A 261 -4.49 -26.77 1.88
CA ASP A 261 -4.74 -26.97 0.44
C ASP A 261 -5.66 -25.88 -0.12
N ILE A 262 -6.60 -25.41 0.71
CA ILE A 262 -7.49 -24.30 0.39
C ILE A 262 -6.69 -23.01 0.20
N ILE A 263 -5.73 -22.75 1.10
CA ILE A 263 -4.89 -21.55 1.06
C ILE A 263 -3.99 -21.58 -0.18
N VAL A 264 -3.27 -22.69 -0.39
CA VAL A 264 -2.34 -22.87 -1.50
C VAL A 264 -3.06 -22.76 -2.85
N SER A 265 -4.24 -23.37 -2.99
CA SER A 265 -5.07 -23.28 -4.22
C SER A 265 -5.67 -21.89 -4.47
N SER A 266 -5.60 -21.00 -3.48
CA SER A 266 -6.08 -19.61 -3.56
C SER A 266 -4.95 -18.60 -3.80
N LEU A 267 -3.69 -19.04 -3.93
CA LEU A 267 -2.57 -18.14 -4.21
C LEU A 267 -2.46 -17.79 -5.71
N PRO A 268 -1.94 -16.60 -6.04
CA PRO A 268 -1.88 -16.16 -7.43
C PRO A 268 -0.86 -16.98 -8.21
N PRO A 269 -1.18 -17.49 -9.41
CA PRO A 269 -0.32 -18.45 -10.08
C PRO A 269 0.97 -17.82 -10.67
N LYS A 270 0.97 -16.53 -11.05
CA LYS A 270 2.02 -15.93 -11.89
C LYS A 270 2.83 -14.74 -11.32
N PRO A 271 2.95 -14.48 -10.00
CA PRO A 271 3.78 -13.38 -9.54
C PRO A 271 5.25 -13.54 -9.96
N LYS A 272 5.87 -12.48 -10.48
CA LYS A 272 7.31 -12.50 -10.86
C LYS A 272 8.22 -12.56 -9.62
N LYS A 273 7.82 -11.90 -8.54
CA LYS A 273 8.56 -11.83 -7.27
C LYS A 273 7.69 -12.30 -6.11
N ILE A 274 8.27 -13.03 -5.19
CA ILE A 274 7.61 -13.43 -3.95
C ILE A 274 8.47 -13.08 -2.75
N THR A 275 7.84 -12.63 -1.67
CA THR A 275 8.45 -12.44 -0.35
C THR A 275 7.67 -13.26 0.66
N LEU A 276 8.36 -14.11 1.41
CA LEU A 276 7.77 -14.96 2.44
C LEU A 276 8.37 -14.61 3.80
N LEU A 277 7.53 -14.44 4.81
CA LEU A 277 7.94 -14.51 6.20
C LEU A 277 7.81 -15.96 6.67
N VAL A 278 8.94 -16.58 7.00
CA VAL A 278 8.99 -17.97 7.47
C VAL A 278 9.18 -17.98 8.98
N GLU A 279 8.14 -18.42 9.67
CA GLU A 279 8.14 -18.80 11.08
C GLU A 279 7.93 -20.32 11.14
N GLU A 280 8.23 -20.97 12.27
CA GLU A 280 8.14 -22.43 12.42
C GLU A 280 6.72 -22.95 12.13
N SER A 281 5.71 -22.21 12.56
CA SER A 281 4.29 -22.47 12.27
C SER A 281 3.94 -22.42 10.77
N HIS A 282 4.76 -21.80 9.92
CA HIS A 282 4.50 -21.63 8.49
C HIS A 282 5.16 -22.71 7.61
N LEU A 283 6.02 -23.56 8.18
CA LEU A 283 6.73 -24.62 7.45
C LEU A 283 5.79 -25.58 6.68
N PRO A 284 4.63 -26.00 7.20
CA PRO A 284 3.71 -26.85 6.44
C PRO A 284 3.20 -26.22 5.14
N ILE A 285 2.96 -24.91 5.14
CA ILE A 285 2.52 -24.18 3.92
C ILE A 285 3.67 -24.13 2.93
N PHE A 286 4.87 -23.83 3.41
CA PHE A 286 6.07 -23.85 2.59
C PHE A 286 6.22 -25.20 1.88
N ASP A 287 6.08 -26.31 2.61
CA ASP A 287 6.23 -27.67 2.08
C ASP A 287 5.17 -27.98 1.03
N LYS A 288 3.93 -27.54 1.23
CA LYS A 288 2.88 -27.68 0.21
C LYS A 288 3.17 -26.86 -1.03
N LEU A 289 3.62 -25.61 -0.90
CA LEU A 289 4.01 -24.77 -2.03
C LEU A 289 5.14 -25.39 -2.84
N HIS A 290 6.09 -26.02 -2.16
CA HIS A 290 7.15 -26.76 -2.79
C HIS A 290 6.61 -27.99 -3.54
N LYS A 291 5.77 -28.82 -2.91
CA LYS A 291 5.14 -30.01 -3.53
C LYS A 291 4.39 -29.69 -4.81
N ILE A 292 3.68 -28.55 -4.86
CA ILE A 292 2.96 -28.11 -6.06
C ILE A 292 3.84 -27.32 -7.05
N ASN A 293 5.16 -27.30 -6.87
CA ASN A 293 6.13 -26.59 -7.71
C ASN A 293 5.85 -25.10 -7.87
N TYR A 294 5.21 -24.46 -6.88
CA TYR A 294 4.76 -23.07 -6.99
C TYR A 294 5.92 -22.10 -7.26
N PHE A 295 7.09 -22.36 -6.65
CA PHE A 295 8.28 -21.52 -6.81
C PHE A 295 8.90 -21.60 -8.21
N LYS A 296 8.72 -22.69 -8.97
CA LYS A 296 9.43 -22.93 -10.24
C LYS A 296 9.21 -21.82 -11.28
N SER A 297 8.06 -21.16 -11.24
CA SER A 297 7.68 -20.08 -12.16
C SER A 297 8.14 -18.68 -11.72
N LYS A 298 8.71 -18.55 -10.51
CA LYS A 298 9.11 -17.27 -9.94
C LYS A 298 10.51 -16.90 -10.42
N LYS A 299 10.76 -15.60 -10.62
CA LYS A 299 12.10 -15.09 -10.96
C LYS A 299 12.88 -14.70 -9.72
N THR A 300 12.20 -14.06 -8.77
CA THR A 300 12.81 -13.60 -7.51
C THR A 300 12.06 -14.15 -6.31
N VAL A 301 12.77 -14.84 -5.44
CA VAL A 301 12.26 -15.28 -4.13
C VAL A 301 13.03 -14.56 -3.04
N LYS A 302 12.30 -14.00 -2.08
CA LYS A 302 12.85 -13.43 -0.85
C LYS A 302 12.27 -14.16 0.35
N LEU A 303 13.12 -14.70 1.21
CA LEU A 303 12.74 -15.29 2.49
C LEU A 303 13.20 -14.37 3.61
N ILE A 304 12.30 -14.12 4.56
CA ILE A 304 12.60 -13.49 5.84
C ILE A 304 12.40 -14.58 6.86
N VAL A 305 13.51 -15.06 7.43
CA VAL A 305 13.56 -16.24 8.27
C VAL A 305 13.59 -15.78 9.73
N ALA A 306 12.49 -16.07 10.42
CA ALA A 306 12.29 -15.76 11.83
C ALA A 306 12.29 -17.03 12.72
N CYS A 307 12.46 -18.21 12.12
CA CYS A 307 12.68 -19.49 12.80
C CYS A 307 14.16 -19.91 12.75
N ASP A 308 14.45 -21.08 13.30
CA ASP A 308 15.75 -21.75 13.17
C ASP A 308 16.15 -21.91 11.69
N THR A 309 17.42 -21.61 11.38
CA THR A 309 18.00 -21.65 10.04
C THR A 309 17.94 -23.06 9.45
N LYS A 310 18.10 -24.10 10.29
CA LYS A 310 18.11 -25.50 9.85
C LYS A 310 16.89 -25.87 9.01
N TYR A 311 15.71 -25.38 9.41
CA TYR A 311 14.47 -25.66 8.69
C TYR A 311 14.48 -25.15 7.24
N ILE A 312 15.17 -24.04 6.99
CA ILE A 312 15.33 -23.47 5.65
C ILE A 312 16.40 -24.21 4.86
N LEU A 313 17.50 -24.61 5.51
CA LEU A 313 18.57 -25.39 4.88
C LEU A 313 18.04 -26.70 4.29
N GLU A 314 17.22 -27.42 5.03
CA GLU A 314 16.56 -28.66 4.58
C GLU A 314 15.66 -28.48 3.35
N ARG A 315 15.25 -27.24 3.07
CA ARG A 315 14.25 -26.89 2.06
C ARG A 315 14.81 -26.07 0.90
N ILE A 316 16.12 -25.83 0.90
CA ILE A 316 16.73 -24.86 -0.02
C ILE A 316 16.63 -25.29 -1.49
N GLU A 317 16.59 -26.61 -1.75
CA GLU A 317 16.44 -27.20 -3.09
C GLU A 317 15.18 -26.72 -3.82
N ALA A 318 14.15 -26.30 -3.09
CA ALA A 318 12.94 -25.71 -3.64
C ALA A 318 13.20 -24.50 -4.55
N PHE A 319 14.38 -23.86 -4.43
CA PHE A 319 14.73 -22.62 -5.11
C PHE A 319 15.74 -22.76 -6.24
N LYS A 320 16.11 -23.97 -6.66
CA LYS A 320 17.11 -24.17 -7.72
C LYS A 320 16.83 -23.44 -9.04
N ASN A 321 15.57 -23.17 -9.36
CA ASN A 321 15.17 -22.53 -10.63
C ASN A 321 15.07 -21.00 -10.57
N GLN A 322 15.48 -20.34 -9.48
CA GLN A 322 15.32 -18.88 -9.34
C GLN A 322 16.42 -18.11 -10.07
N GLU A 323 16.07 -16.97 -10.67
CA GLU A 323 17.09 -16.01 -11.13
C GLU A 323 17.76 -15.32 -9.94
N LYS A 324 16.97 -14.99 -8.90
CA LYS A 324 17.43 -14.27 -7.71
C LYS A 324 16.82 -14.83 -6.44
N LEU A 325 17.68 -15.22 -5.49
CA LEU A 325 17.30 -15.62 -4.14
C LEU A 325 17.83 -14.59 -3.13
N ILE A 326 16.98 -14.16 -2.20
CA ILE A 326 17.36 -13.28 -1.10
C ILE A 326 16.96 -13.95 0.21
N LEU A 327 17.92 -14.22 1.08
CA LEU A 327 17.72 -14.80 2.40
C LEU A 327 18.01 -13.73 3.45
N ILE A 328 17.05 -13.44 4.31
CA ILE A 328 17.22 -12.52 5.45
C ILE A 328 16.98 -13.31 6.72
N PHE A 329 18.04 -13.59 7.46
CA PHE A 329 17.97 -14.26 8.75
C PHE A 329 17.95 -13.25 9.89
N ASN A 330 17.17 -13.50 10.93
CA ASN A 330 17.31 -12.73 12.16
C ASN A 330 18.63 -13.08 12.87
N LYS A 331 18.89 -14.38 13.02
CA LYS A 331 20.09 -14.95 13.61
C LYS A 331 20.53 -16.14 12.74
N ILE A 332 21.83 -16.34 12.59
CA ILE A 332 22.42 -17.48 11.87
C ILE A 332 23.73 -17.89 12.54
N GLU A 333 24.00 -19.20 12.61
CA GLU A 333 25.30 -19.71 13.07
C GLU A 333 26.33 -19.74 11.94
N MET A 334 27.60 -19.61 12.32
CA MET A 334 28.71 -19.65 11.37
C MET A 334 28.75 -20.94 10.53
N LYS A 335 28.55 -22.10 11.16
CA LYS A 335 28.54 -23.40 10.48
C LYS A 335 27.40 -23.49 9.47
N GLU A 336 26.23 -22.95 9.79
CA GLU A 336 25.07 -22.92 8.89
C GLU A 336 25.34 -22.06 7.65
N LEU A 337 26.02 -20.92 7.85
CA LEU A 337 26.41 -20.03 6.76
C LEU A 337 27.41 -20.73 5.81
N VAL A 338 28.35 -21.51 6.33
CA VAL A 338 29.29 -22.31 5.52
C VAL A 338 28.56 -23.43 4.77
N CYS A 339 27.63 -24.13 5.43
CA CYS A 339 26.79 -25.14 4.79
C CYS A 339 26.00 -24.57 3.59
N LEU A 340 25.55 -23.31 3.67
CA LEU A 340 24.87 -22.65 2.56
C LEU A 340 25.74 -22.56 1.30
N GLU A 341 27.03 -22.26 1.42
CA GLU A 341 27.94 -22.18 0.27
C GLU A 341 28.06 -23.52 -0.47
N SER A 342 28.12 -24.61 0.31
CA SER A 342 28.25 -25.98 -0.19
C SER A 342 26.97 -26.50 -0.88
N SER A 343 25.84 -25.80 -0.75
CA SER A 343 24.58 -26.25 -1.35
C SER A 343 24.67 -26.26 -2.88
N PRO A 344 24.41 -27.42 -3.54
CA PRO A 344 24.39 -27.50 -5.00
C PRO A 344 23.24 -26.67 -5.62
N THR A 345 22.23 -26.33 -4.82
CA THR A 345 21.12 -25.47 -5.25
C THR A 345 21.64 -24.10 -5.70
N PHE A 346 22.66 -23.56 -5.01
CA PHE A 346 23.13 -22.22 -5.31
C PHE A 346 23.86 -22.12 -6.65
N GLU A 347 24.42 -23.21 -7.17
CA GLU A 347 25.08 -23.21 -8.50
C GLU A 347 24.11 -22.80 -9.61
N SER A 348 22.86 -23.24 -9.49
CA SER A 348 21.82 -23.02 -10.48
C SER A 348 21.17 -21.63 -10.42
N ILE A 349 21.45 -20.84 -9.38
CA ILE A 349 20.84 -19.53 -9.14
C ILE A 349 21.80 -18.42 -9.58
N LYS A 350 21.35 -17.48 -10.42
CA LYS A 350 22.24 -16.41 -10.94
C LYS A 350 22.73 -15.44 -9.86
N TYR A 351 21.93 -15.19 -8.83
CA TYR A 351 22.27 -14.26 -7.75
C TYR A 351 21.64 -14.71 -6.42
N VAL A 352 22.48 -14.95 -5.42
CA VAL A 352 22.08 -15.30 -4.05
C VAL A 352 22.58 -14.21 -3.10
N LYS A 353 21.66 -13.48 -2.45
CA LYS A 353 22.02 -12.53 -1.38
C LYS A 353 21.61 -13.06 -0.03
N ILE A 354 22.56 -13.13 0.89
CA ILE A 354 22.35 -13.50 2.28
C ILE A 354 22.54 -12.25 3.15
N ARG A 355 21.59 -12.00 4.04
CA ARG A 355 21.65 -10.91 5.02
C ARG A 355 21.27 -11.47 6.38
N PHE A 356 21.95 -11.05 7.43
CA PHE A 356 21.60 -11.42 8.80
C PHE A 356 21.83 -10.27 9.77
N ILE A 357 21.10 -10.30 10.90
CA ILE A 357 21.18 -9.28 11.95
C ILE A 357 22.17 -9.69 13.04
N ILE A 358 22.17 -10.97 13.43
CA ILE A 358 23.05 -11.53 14.46
C ILE A 358 23.77 -12.75 13.92
N LEU A 359 25.08 -12.80 14.06
CA LEU A 359 25.92 -13.96 13.78
C LEU A 359 26.31 -14.64 15.10
N THR A 360 25.97 -15.93 15.25
CA THR A 360 26.30 -16.69 16.47
C THR A 360 27.39 -17.72 16.27
N GLU A 361 28.12 -17.99 17.36
CA GLU A 361 29.32 -18.82 17.42
C GLU A 361 30.51 -18.31 16.59
N ILE A 362 31.05 -17.18 17.05
CA ILE A 362 32.42 -16.71 16.86
C ILE A 362 33.50 -17.81 17.07
N LEU A 363 33.38 -18.38 18.27
CA LEU A 363 34.49 -18.78 19.13
C LEU A 363 35.04 -20.20 18.89
N SER A 364 34.39 -21.04 18.06
CA SER A 364 34.89 -22.38 17.78
C SER A 364 35.90 -22.33 16.63
N LYS A 365 37.20 -22.21 16.96
CA LYS A 365 38.34 -22.30 16.03
C LYS A 365 38.45 -23.69 15.36
N VAL A 366 37.51 -24.05 14.49
CA VAL A 366 37.58 -25.30 13.72
C VAL A 366 37.85 -24.96 12.27
N ALA A 367 39.07 -25.26 11.80
CA ALA A 367 39.52 -24.99 10.42
C ALA A 367 38.67 -25.68 9.33
N SER A 368 37.84 -26.67 9.69
CA SER A 368 36.94 -27.36 8.77
C SER A 368 35.66 -26.59 8.43
N ALA A 369 35.44 -25.41 9.01
CA ALA A 369 34.23 -24.59 8.82
C ALA A 369 34.51 -23.26 8.11
N SER A 370 35.39 -23.21 7.10
CA SER A 370 35.68 -22.01 6.31
C SER A 370 35.00 -22.04 4.92
N PHE A 371 34.72 -20.87 4.35
CA PHE A 371 34.21 -20.77 2.99
C PHE A 371 35.28 -21.17 1.97
N GLN A 372 34.87 -21.92 0.95
CA GLN A 372 35.75 -22.36 -0.13
C GLN A 372 36.18 -21.22 -1.06
N GLY A 373 35.38 -20.15 -1.18
CA GLY A 373 35.70 -19.00 -2.04
C GLY A 373 35.32 -19.19 -3.52
N ASN A 374 34.63 -20.29 -3.86
CA ASN A 374 34.44 -20.72 -5.24
C ASN A 374 33.15 -20.17 -5.88
N ARG A 375 32.27 -19.50 -5.12
CA ARG A 375 30.88 -19.19 -5.52
C ARG A 375 30.68 -17.72 -5.92
N LYS A 376 30.96 -17.36 -7.17
CA LYS A 376 30.87 -15.95 -7.63
C LYS A 376 29.47 -15.30 -7.59
N ASN A 377 28.42 -16.08 -7.37
CA ASN A 377 27.02 -15.65 -7.37
C ASN A 377 26.44 -15.43 -5.96
N ILE A 378 27.22 -15.70 -4.90
CA ILE A 378 26.83 -15.49 -3.50
C ILE A 378 27.32 -14.12 -3.05
N TYR A 379 26.46 -13.40 -2.33
CA TYR A 379 26.76 -12.08 -1.79
C TYR A 379 26.24 -11.95 -0.35
N ILE A 380 27.11 -11.58 0.58
CA ILE A 380 26.80 -11.51 2.01
C ILE A 380 26.76 -10.06 2.48
N ASP A 381 25.71 -9.70 3.21
CA ASP A 381 25.47 -8.38 3.78
C ASP A 381 25.38 -8.47 5.30
N PHE A 382 26.51 -8.15 5.96
CA PHE A 382 26.70 -8.19 7.40
C PHE A 382 26.05 -6.96 8.06
N SER A 383 24.83 -7.11 8.60
CA SER A 383 24.14 -5.99 9.25
C SER A 383 24.53 -5.77 10.71
N GLU A 384 25.11 -6.78 11.36
CA GLU A 384 25.69 -6.68 12.71
C GLU A 384 26.84 -5.66 12.76
N ASN A 385 26.97 -4.95 13.87
CA ASN A 385 28.02 -3.94 14.06
C ASN A 385 29.32 -4.60 14.53
N PHE A 386 30.32 -4.67 13.65
CA PHE A 386 31.65 -5.20 13.98
C PHE A 386 32.52 -4.11 14.60
N LYS A 387 33.01 -4.33 15.82
CA LYS A 387 33.93 -3.42 16.51
C LYS A 387 35.35 -3.56 15.93
N ILE A 388 35.98 -2.43 15.58
CA ILE A 388 37.38 -2.38 15.15
C ILE A 388 38.23 -1.71 16.24
N SER A 389 39.02 -2.48 17.00
CA SER A 389 39.88 -1.98 18.09
C SER A 389 41.11 -2.87 18.31
N ASP A 390 42.22 -2.34 18.85
CA ASP A 390 43.45 -3.15 19.03
C ASP A 390 43.31 -4.26 20.09
N SER A 391 42.47 -4.07 21.10
CA SER A 391 42.38 -4.95 22.27
C SER A 391 41.30 -6.02 22.17
N GLU A 392 40.27 -5.79 21.35
CA GLU A 392 39.12 -6.68 21.16
C GLU A 392 38.77 -6.73 19.67
N ASN A 393 39.48 -7.58 18.93
CA ASN A 393 39.22 -7.79 17.51
C ASN A 393 38.33 -9.03 17.34
N ASN A 394 37.01 -8.84 17.44
CA ASN A 394 36.02 -9.77 16.87
C ASN A 394 36.17 -9.90 15.34
N LEU A 395 37.08 -9.12 14.75
CA LEU A 395 37.42 -9.09 13.33
C LEU A 395 38.46 -10.13 12.92
N TYR A 396 39.24 -10.72 13.83
CA TYR A 396 40.19 -11.78 13.47
C TYR A 396 39.48 -13.00 12.88
N GLU A 397 38.19 -13.14 13.16
CA GLU A 397 37.38 -14.26 12.74
C GLU A 397 36.94 -14.14 11.26
N LEU A 398 36.61 -12.94 10.75
CA LEU A 398 36.17 -12.78 9.35
C LEU A 398 37.19 -13.30 8.31
N PRO A 399 38.50 -12.98 8.42
CA PRO A 399 39.53 -13.55 7.55
C PRO A 399 39.68 -15.07 7.71
N THR A 400 39.54 -15.60 8.93
CA THR A 400 39.68 -17.06 9.16
C THR A 400 38.63 -17.89 8.45
N TYR A 401 37.47 -17.31 8.16
CA TYR A 401 36.36 -18.00 7.48
C TYR A 401 36.26 -17.67 5.98
N ASN A 402 37.22 -16.93 5.41
CA ASN A 402 37.32 -16.62 3.99
C ASN A 402 36.10 -15.88 3.38
N PHE A 403 35.47 -15.00 4.16
CA PHE A 403 34.33 -14.20 3.67
C PHE A 403 34.69 -13.09 2.69
N LYS A 404 35.97 -12.76 2.58
CA LYS A 404 36.49 -11.56 1.92
C LYS A 404 35.88 -11.32 0.53
N ASP A 405 35.73 -12.38 -0.25
CA ASP A 405 35.25 -12.34 -1.64
C ASP A 405 33.72 -12.24 -1.76
N TYR A 406 32.99 -12.49 -0.68
CA TYR A 406 31.52 -12.54 -0.66
C TYR A 406 30.87 -11.26 -0.12
N ILE A 407 31.61 -10.45 0.64
CA ILE A 407 31.06 -9.29 1.37
C ILE A 407 30.69 -8.18 0.39
N ILE A 408 29.42 -7.79 0.40
CA ILE A 408 28.91 -6.62 -0.34
C ILE A 408 28.36 -5.52 0.57
N GLY A 409 28.23 -5.80 1.86
CA GLY A 409 27.73 -4.85 2.84
C GLY A 409 28.23 -5.15 4.23
N ILE A 410 28.63 -4.12 4.97
CA ILE A 410 29.17 -4.27 6.32
C ILE A 410 28.78 -3.10 7.22
N SER A 411 28.62 -3.36 8.52
CA SER A 411 28.46 -2.33 9.55
C SER A 411 29.63 -2.37 10.52
N LEU A 412 30.26 -1.22 10.74
CA LEU A 412 31.49 -1.08 11.49
C LEU A 412 31.31 -0.09 12.63
N LYS A 413 31.77 -0.46 13.82
CA LYS A 413 31.91 0.42 14.98
C LYS A 413 33.39 0.71 15.21
N LEU A 414 33.80 1.91 14.83
CA LEU A 414 35.19 2.34 14.94
C LEU A 414 35.49 2.85 16.35
N CYS A 415 36.72 2.63 16.82
CA CYS A 415 37.16 2.98 18.18
C CYS A 415 38.46 3.81 18.21
N LYS A 416 39.05 4.12 17.05
CA LYS A 416 40.24 4.97 16.93
C LYS A 416 39.98 6.15 16.00
N GLN A 417 40.82 7.17 16.07
CA GLN A 417 40.76 8.29 15.12
C GLN A 417 41.41 7.96 13.77
N ASN A 418 42.44 7.10 13.76
CA ASN A 418 43.24 6.80 12.58
C ASN A 418 42.89 5.41 12.04
N TYR A 419 42.45 5.36 10.78
CA TYR A 419 42.31 4.13 10.01
C TYR A 419 42.88 4.31 8.62
N GLU A 420 43.62 3.30 8.17
CA GLU A 420 44.17 3.23 6.83
C GLU A 420 43.41 2.20 5.99
N LEU A 421 43.54 2.31 4.66
CA LEU A 421 42.95 1.35 3.73
C LEU A 421 43.36 -0.10 4.04
N ILE A 422 44.57 -0.31 4.55
CA ILE A 422 45.09 -1.64 4.89
C ILE A 422 44.30 -2.30 6.04
N ASP A 423 43.70 -1.51 6.93
CA ASP A 423 42.87 -2.01 8.04
C ASP A 423 41.59 -2.66 7.51
N PHE A 424 41.02 -2.11 6.44
CA PHE A 424 39.81 -2.63 5.80
C PHE A 424 40.11 -3.75 4.79
N LYS A 425 41.22 -3.66 4.04
CA LYS A 425 41.62 -4.68 3.04
C LYS A 425 41.91 -6.06 3.65
N LYS A 426 42.18 -6.12 4.96
CA LYS A 426 42.28 -7.39 5.71
C LYS A 426 40.93 -8.10 5.83
N LEU A 427 39.81 -7.36 5.79
CA LEU A 427 38.48 -7.87 6.11
C LEU A 427 37.63 -8.19 4.86
N PHE A 428 37.69 -7.32 3.85
CA PHE A 428 36.88 -7.41 2.64
C PHE A 428 37.59 -6.70 1.48
N HIS A 429 37.06 -6.81 0.26
CA HIS A 429 37.46 -5.99 -0.89
C HIS A 429 36.65 -4.69 -0.91
N PRO A 430 37.24 -3.52 -0.61
CA PRO A 430 36.50 -2.26 -0.54
C PRO A 430 35.73 -1.93 -1.83
N GLU A 431 36.27 -2.33 -2.98
CA GLU A 431 35.69 -2.07 -4.30
C GLU A 431 34.33 -2.74 -4.53
N TYR A 432 34.04 -3.84 -3.80
CA TYR A 432 32.77 -4.59 -3.92
C TYR A 432 31.71 -4.16 -2.90
N ILE A 433 32.08 -3.31 -1.94
CA ILE A 433 31.15 -2.87 -0.90
C ILE A 433 30.13 -1.90 -1.49
N THR A 434 28.89 -2.37 -1.58
CA THR A 434 27.74 -1.59 -2.03
C THR A 434 27.04 -0.86 -0.88
N ARG A 435 27.21 -1.34 0.36
CA ARG A 435 26.64 -0.77 1.58
C ARG A 435 27.68 -0.67 2.69
N LEU A 436 27.86 0.52 3.25
CA LEU A 436 28.70 0.74 4.42
C LEU A 436 27.89 1.41 5.53
N ASN A 437 28.02 0.92 6.77
CA ASN A 437 27.56 1.62 7.96
C ASN A 437 28.75 1.91 8.87
N LEU A 438 28.94 3.16 9.27
CA LEU A 438 29.99 3.60 10.18
C LEU A 438 29.37 4.21 11.44
N ASP A 439 29.75 3.67 12.59
CA ASP A 439 29.43 4.20 13.92
C ASP A 439 30.70 4.67 14.62
N LEU A 440 30.79 5.96 14.96
CA LEU A 440 31.96 6.56 15.61
C LEU A 440 31.73 6.89 17.09
N LYS A 441 30.70 6.33 17.75
CA LYS A 441 30.36 6.61 19.17
C LYS A 441 31.54 6.48 20.14
N ASN A 442 32.47 5.58 19.84
CA ASN A 442 33.63 5.28 20.68
C ASN A 442 34.92 5.97 20.21
N VAL A 443 34.85 6.81 19.18
CA VAL A 443 35.97 7.61 18.68
C VAL A 443 35.89 8.99 19.34
N GLU A 444 37.03 9.50 19.80
CA GLU A 444 37.11 10.85 20.34
C GLU A 444 36.55 11.87 19.33
N ASN A 445 35.72 12.80 19.83
CA ASN A 445 34.98 13.80 19.05
C ASN A 445 34.07 13.25 17.96
N ASN A 446 33.76 11.94 17.97
CA ASN A 446 32.94 11.29 16.94
C ASN A 446 33.48 11.55 15.51
N SER A 447 34.80 11.70 15.36
CA SER A 447 35.46 12.05 14.08
C SER A 447 36.73 11.25 13.86
N LEU A 448 36.97 10.86 12.61
CA LEU A 448 38.27 10.32 12.20
C LEU A 448 39.22 11.46 11.84
N SER A 449 40.53 11.21 11.95
CA SER A 449 41.56 12.14 11.48
C SER A 449 41.54 12.31 9.97
N ASN A 450 41.13 11.26 9.25
CA ASN A 450 41.06 11.23 7.80
C ASN A 450 40.01 10.21 7.29
N TYR A 451 39.38 10.52 6.16
CA TYR A 451 38.39 9.67 5.48
C TYR A 451 38.83 9.14 4.10
N PHE A 452 40.08 9.32 3.64
CA PHE A 452 40.55 8.94 2.29
C PHE A 452 40.30 7.47 1.90
N PHE A 453 40.26 6.55 2.87
CA PHE A 453 39.96 5.14 2.59
C PHE A 453 38.59 4.95 1.91
N LEU A 454 37.63 5.87 2.13
CA LEU A 454 36.31 5.83 1.50
C LEU A 454 36.38 5.93 -0.03
N GLU A 455 37.40 6.57 -0.59
CA GLU A 455 37.59 6.67 -2.05
C GLU A 455 37.83 5.30 -2.70
N SER A 456 38.25 4.30 -1.93
CA SER A 456 38.43 2.93 -2.42
C SER A 456 37.11 2.17 -2.62
N PHE A 457 35.99 2.68 -2.12
CA PHE A 457 34.68 2.03 -2.17
C PHE A 457 33.95 2.36 -3.47
N LYS A 458 34.49 1.87 -4.59
CA LYS A 458 34.02 2.20 -5.95
C LYS A 458 32.55 1.88 -6.20
N ALA A 459 32.00 0.81 -5.63
CA ALA A 459 30.62 0.38 -5.81
C ALA A 459 29.63 0.91 -4.74
N LEU A 460 30.07 1.83 -3.86
CA LEU A 460 29.28 2.26 -2.71
C LEU A 460 28.04 3.05 -3.13
N SER A 461 26.89 2.38 -3.03
CA SER A 461 25.57 2.96 -3.36
C SER A 461 24.83 3.48 -2.13
N THR A 462 25.16 2.97 -0.95
CA THR A 462 24.40 3.18 0.29
C THR A 462 25.35 3.41 1.46
N LEU A 463 25.28 4.59 2.08
CA LEU A 463 26.11 4.96 3.23
C LEU A 463 25.24 5.29 4.45
N TYR A 464 25.52 4.64 5.57
CA TYR A 464 24.91 4.93 6.88
C TYR A 464 25.99 5.46 7.81
N LEU A 465 25.70 6.57 8.48
CA LEU A 465 26.63 7.22 9.40
C LEU A 465 25.91 7.46 10.73
N SER A 466 26.50 6.98 11.83
CA SER A 466 25.97 7.10 13.19
C SER A 466 27.01 7.70 14.13
N ASN A 467 26.56 8.56 15.05
CA ASN A 467 27.40 9.21 16.06
C ASN A 467 28.63 9.84 15.39
N ILE A 468 28.41 10.75 14.44
CA ILE A 468 29.48 11.25 13.56
C ILE A 468 29.51 12.79 13.52
N LYS A 469 30.71 13.35 13.52
CA LYS A 469 30.95 14.76 13.16
C LYS A 469 31.26 14.84 11.65
N LEU A 470 30.46 15.60 10.90
CA LEU A 470 30.64 15.83 9.48
C LEU A 470 31.78 16.83 9.25
N THR A 471 32.98 16.30 8.98
CA THR A 471 34.16 17.08 8.63
C THR A 471 34.14 17.49 7.16
N GLY A 472 34.98 18.47 6.80
CA GLY A 472 35.14 18.89 5.40
C GLY A 472 35.61 17.77 4.47
N GLU A 473 36.39 16.81 4.97
CA GLU A 473 36.84 15.66 4.18
C GLU A 473 35.73 14.65 3.90
N LEU A 474 34.97 14.27 4.93
CA LEU A 474 33.82 13.38 4.75
C LEU A 474 32.79 14.00 3.81
N LEU A 475 32.58 15.31 3.92
CA LEU A 475 31.73 16.07 3.01
C LEU A 475 32.24 16.01 1.56
N LYS A 476 33.54 16.26 1.34
CA LYS A 476 34.14 16.16 -0.01
C LYS A 476 33.95 14.77 -0.61
N PHE A 477 34.13 13.71 0.18
CA PHE A 477 33.88 12.34 -0.28
C PHE A 477 32.43 12.14 -0.73
N ILE A 478 31.47 12.50 0.12
CA ILE A 478 30.04 12.34 -0.19
C ILE A 478 29.68 13.13 -1.46
N LEU A 479 30.14 14.37 -1.59
CA LEU A 479 29.84 15.22 -2.75
C LEU A 479 30.45 14.67 -4.05
N ARG A 480 31.65 14.11 -4.01
CA ARG A 480 32.37 13.58 -5.18
C ARG A 480 31.94 12.19 -5.59
N SER A 481 31.27 11.44 -4.71
CA SER A 481 30.85 10.07 -5.02
C SER A 481 29.84 10.05 -6.17
N LYS A 482 30.11 9.22 -7.19
CA LYS A 482 29.27 9.07 -8.39
C LYS A 482 28.26 7.94 -8.28
N GLU A 483 28.56 6.92 -7.49
CA GLU A 483 27.71 5.72 -7.33
C GLU A 483 26.79 5.81 -6.11
N LEU A 484 27.04 6.76 -5.20
CA LEU A 484 26.26 6.92 -3.97
C LEU A 484 24.87 7.46 -4.28
N ILE A 485 23.85 6.65 -3.99
CA ILE A 485 22.42 6.95 -4.23
C ILE A 485 21.72 7.34 -2.94
N PHE A 486 22.14 6.76 -1.81
CA PHE A 486 21.49 6.91 -0.51
C PHE A 486 22.48 7.24 0.59
N VAL A 487 22.17 8.26 1.39
CA VAL A 487 22.93 8.64 2.57
C VAL A 487 22.00 8.77 3.77
N TRP A 488 22.39 8.17 4.89
CA TRP A 488 21.64 8.19 6.13
C TRP A 488 22.52 8.65 7.28
N PHE A 489 21.99 9.55 8.09
CA PHE A 489 22.66 10.10 9.27
C PHE A 489 21.85 9.86 10.52
N LYS A 490 22.53 9.52 11.62
CA LYS A 490 21.97 9.43 12.96
C LYS A 490 22.93 9.99 14.01
N TYR A 491 22.46 10.82 14.94
CA TYR A 491 23.30 11.47 15.96
C TYR A 491 24.51 12.18 15.31
N PHE A 492 24.26 13.08 14.37
CA PHE A 492 25.33 13.74 13.62
C PHE A 492 25.44 15.24 13.95
N VAL A 493 26.65 15.79 13.77
CA VAL A 493 27.02 17.17 14.09
C VAL A 493 27.81 17.77 12.94
N PHE A 494 27.66 19.07 12.64
CA PHE A 494 28.57 19.76 11.72
C PHE A 494 29.87 20.15 12.42
N ASP A 495 30.98 20.07 11.72
CA ASP A 495 32.18 20.75 12.19
C ASP A 495 31.99 22.26 12.16
N GLU A 496 32.26 22.95 13.27
CA GLU A 496 32.09 24.39 13.42
C GLU A 496 32.88 25.17 12.36
N ASN A 497 34.02 24.62 11.95
CA ASN A 497 34.90 25.19 10.93
C ASN A 497 34.37 25.02 9.48
N LEU A 498 33.26 24.30 9.29
CA LEU A 498 32.75 23.95 7.97
C LEU A 498 31.88 25.08 7.40
N THR A 499 32.46 25.87 6.50
CA THR A 499 31.73 26.91 5.77
C THR A 499 31.15 26.35 4.47
N CYS A 500 29.84 26.07 4.45
CA CYS A 500 29.17 25.49 3.28
C CYS A 500 29.10 26.45 2.07
N GLU A 501 29.35 27.75 2.29
CA GLU A 501 29.41 28.77 1.24
C GLU A 501 30.60 28.56 0.28
N ASN A 502 31.68 27.89 0.73
CA ASN A 502 32.92 27.68 -0.02
C ASN A 502 33.02 26.31 -0.75
N LEU A 503 31.91 25.60 -0.93
CA LEU A 503 31.91 24.28 -1.59
C LEU A 503 31.60 24.40 -3.09
N ASP A 504 32.62 24.37 -3.94
CA ASP A 504 32.43 24.45 -5.41
C ASP A 504 31.83 23.18 -6.03
N PHE A 505 31.66 22.11 -5.25
CA PHE A 505 31.23 20.81 -5.76
C PHE A 505 29.74 20.57 -5.55
N ILE A 506 29.12 20.00 -6.58
CA ILE A 506 27.72 19.60 -6.58
C ILE A 506 27.64 18.11 -6.88
N ASN A 507 26.88 17.38 -6.06
CA ASN A 507 26.58 15.98 -6.27
C ASN A 507 25.35 15.80 -7.19
N LYS A 508 25.44 14.83 -8.09
CA LYS A 508 24.39 14.49 -9.07
C LYS A 508 23.90 13.04 -8.95
N SER A 509 24.35 12.28 -7.96
CA SER A 509 24.06 10.85 -7.80
C SER A 509 23.11 10.54 -6.66
N VAL A 510 23.21 11.27 -5.54
CA VAL A 510 22.42 11.03 -4.33
C VAL A 510 20.99 11.49 -4.58
N ILE A 511 20.07 10.54 -4.56
CA ILE A 511 18.65 10.75 -4.82
C ILE A 511 17.84 10.77 -3.52
N HIS A 512 18.39 10.19 -2.44
CA HIS A 512 17.68 10.04 -1.17
C HIS A 512 18.59 10.30 0.03
N MET A 513 18.15 11.17 0.93
CA MET A 513 18.77 11.39 2.23
C MET A 513 17.79 11.26 3.38
N GLU A 514 18.28 10.70 4.48
CA GLU A 514 17.53 10.59 5.72
C GLU A 514 18.39 11.05 6.91
N PHE A 515 17.81 11.84 7.80
CA PHE A 515 18.44 12.35 9.01
C PHE A 515 17.58 11.98 10.22
N TYR A 516 18.22 11.42 11.25
CA TYR A 516 17.59 11.00 12.48
C TYR A 516 18.36 11.51 13.70
N ASP A 517 17.63 11.83 14.76
CA ASP A 517 18.17 12.12 16.09
C ASP A 517 19.31 13.15 16.04
N ILE A 518 19.07 14.28 15.36
CA ILE A 518 20.08 15.32 15.16
C ILE A 518 20.40 15.95 16.53
N THR A 519 21.64 15.80 17.00
CA THR A 519 22.06 16.19 18.36
C THR A 519 22.27 17.69 18.53
N HIS A 520 22.40 18.43 17.42
CA HIS A 520 22.37 19.89 17.37
C HIS A 520 21.24 20.37 16.47
N HIS A 521 20.96 21.67 16.54
CA HIS A 521 20.02 22.36 15.70
C HIS A 521 20.23 22.15 14.20
N LEU A 522 19.14 22.23 13.45
CA LEU A 522 19.18 22.48 12.01
C LEU A 522 19.72 23.89 11.77
N ASN A 523 21.03 24.06 11.69
CA ASN A 523 21.67 25.34 11.42
C ASN A 523 21.74 25.66 9.92
N ILE A 524 22.21 26.86 9.56
CA ILE A 524 22.31 27.27 8.16
C ILE A 524 23.24 26.38 7.30
N GLN A 525 24.29 25.81 7.91
CA GLN A 525 25.21 24.90 7.23
C GLN A 525 24.50 23.63 6.76
N TYR A 526 23.57 23.10 7.58
CA TYR A 526 22.73 21.97 7.20
C TYR A 526 21.93 22.23 5.93
N TYR A 527 21.28 23.39 5.85
CA TYR A 527 20.45 23.72 4.72
C TYR A 527 21.28 23.92 3.44
N TYR A 528 22.42 24.62 3.54
CA TYR A 528 23.34 24.73 2.42
C TYR A 528 23.91 23.37 1.99
N PHE A 529 24.20 22.47 2.92
CA PHE A 529 24.64 21.11 2.62
C PHE A 529 23.64 20.39 1.70
N ILE A 530 22.34 20.45 2.01
CA ILE A 530 21.29 19.83 1.18
C ILE A 530 21.30 20.39 -0.25
N THR A 531 21.51 21.69 -0.42
CA THR A 531 21.48 22.34 -1.75
C THR A 531 22.55 21.83 -2.70
N ARG A 532 23.63 21.23 -2.17
CA ARG A 532 24.72 20.65 -2.98
C ARG A 532 24.33 19.35 -3.69
N PHE A 533 23.14 18.81 -3.47
CA PHE A 533 22.68 17.55 -4.07
C PHE A 533 21.54 17.77 -5.05
N ILE A 534 21.84 18.21 -6.27
CA ILE A 534 20.82 18.58 -7.28
C ILE A 534 19.89 17.41 -7.64
N ALA A 535 20.40 16.17 -7.60
CA ALA A 535 19.60 14.97 -7.92
C ALA A 535 18.70 14.49 -6.76
N LEU A 536 18.73 15.16 -5.60
CA LEU A 536 17.94 14.77 -4.44
C LEU A 536 16.44 14.89 -4.74
N ARG A 537 15.72 13.78 -4.57
CA ARG A 537 14.26 13.69 -4.75
C ARG A 537 13.51 13.30 -3.48
N TYR A 538 14.19 12.65 -2.55
CA TYR A 538 13.61 12.15 -1.31
C TYR A 538 14.42 12.71 -0.14
N LEU A 539 13.77 13.45 0.75
CA LEU A 539 14.40 14.00 1.95
C LEU A 539 13.53 13.67 3.16
N LEU A 540 14.14 13.04 4.16
CA LEU A 540 13.53 12.73 5.46
C LEU A 540 14.35 13.37 6.56
N VAL A 541 13.69 14.14 7.42
CA VAL A 541 14.28 14.77 8.59
C VAL A 541 13.45 14.39 9.80
N CYS A 542 14.07 13.72 10.76
CA CYS A 542 13.46 13.29 12.00
C CYS A 542 14.24 13.87 13.17
N LEU A 543 13.65 14.85 13.83
CA LEU A 543 14.16 15.43 15.05
C LEU A 543 13.57 14.64 16.22
N SER A 544 14.42 13.93 16.95
CA SER A 544 14.08 13.32 18.23
C SER A 544 15.03 13.89 19.28
N TYR A 545 14.46 14.39 20.39
CA TYR A 545 15.26 14.97 21.47
C TYR A 545 15.58 13.92 22.52
N SER A 546 16.85 13.86 22.93
CA SER A 546 17.20 13.26 24.21
C SER A 546 16.83 14.27 25.31
N PRO A 547 16.09 13.87 26.35
CA PRO A 547 15.68 14.77 27.45
C PRO A 547 16.84 15.37 28.26
N ASP A 548 18.08 14.92 28.03
CA ASP A 548 19.27 15.34 28.77
C ASP A 548 19.92 16.66 28.31
N VAL A 549 19.45 17.29 27.22
CA VAL A 549 20.05 18.54 26.69
C VAL A 549 19.24 19.76 27.14
N ALA A 550 19.90 20.69 27.84
CA ALA A 550 19.26 21.87 28.45
C ALA A 550 18.53 22.76 27.42
N PHE A 551 17.22 22.92 27.60
CA PHE A 551 16.26 23.58 26.72
C PHE A 551 16.54 25.05 26.32
N LYS A 552 17.41 25.78 27.03
CA LYS A 552 17.51 27.25 26.90
C LYS A 552 18.29 27.76 25.69
N SER A 553 19.27 27.02 25.18
CA SER A 553 20.01 27.44 23.98
C SER A 553 19.13 27.39 22.72
N PHE A 554 18.08 26.55 22.74
CA PHE A 554 17.40 26.16 21.52
C PHE A 554 16.51 27.24 20.90
N LEU A 555 15.78 27.96 21.75
CA LEU A 555 14.91 29.05 21.33
C LEU A 555 15.67 30.26 20.77
N ILE A 556 16.96 30.40 21.07
CA ILE A 556 17.77 31.58 20.70
C ILE A 556 18.29 31.43 19.26
N GLU A 557 18.77 30.25 18.87
CA GLU A 557 19.29 30.01 17.52
C GLU A 557 18.20 29.94 16.45
N ASP A 558 17.05 29.35 16.78
CA ASP A 558 15.87 29.32 15.92
C ASP A 558 15.45 30.75 15.49
N ASN A 559 15.40 31.69 16.45
CA ASN A 559 15.10 33.10 16.14
C ASN A 559 16.18 33.77 15.26
N MET A 560 17.44 33.33 15.36
CA MET A 560 18.55 33.85 14.56
C MET A 560 18.53 33.33 13.12
N ILE A 561 18.09 32.09 12.90
CA ILE A 561 17.94 31.50 11.57
C ILE A 561 16.84 32.22 10.79
N ASP A 562 15.68 32.44 11.39
CA ASP A 562 14.57 33.13 10.72
C ASP A 562 14.93 34.59 10.38
N ALA A 563 15.54 35.32 11.33
CA ALA A 563 16.05 36.67 11.09
C ALA A 563 17.13 36.76 10.00
N SER A 564 17.88 35.68 9.76
CA SER A 564 18.93 35.62 8.73
C SER A 564 18.40 35.19 7.36
N ILE A 565 17.38 34.34 7.25
CA ILE A 565 16.83 33.86 5.98
C ILE A 565 16.37 35.00 5.06
N SER A 566 15.70 36.02 5.61
CA SER A 566 15.28 37.21 4.86
C SER A 566 16.44 37.96 4.19
N ARG A 567 17.68 37.78 4.67
CA ARG A 567 18.90 38.40 4.15
C ARG A 567 19.72 37.46 3.26
N LEU A 568 19.38 36.17 3.18
CA LEU A 568 20.12 35.19 2.39
C LEU A 568 19.77 35.31 0.90
N LYS A 569 20.80 35.27 0.06
CA LYS A 569 20.61 35.13 -1.38
C LYS A 569 20.20 33.69 -1.69
N LYS A 570 19.01 33.51 -2.27
CA LYS A 570 18.51 32.19 -2.67
C LYS A 570 19.52 31.49 -3.61
N PRO A 571 19.90 30.22 -3.35
CA PRO A 571 20.80 29.48 -4.22
C PRO A 571 20.27 29.38 -5.65
N VAL A 572 21.17 29.44 -6.64
CA VAL A 572 20.81 29.45 -8.08
C VAL A 572 20.19 28.11 -8.52
N LEU A 573 20.64 27.00 -7.94
CA LEU A 573 20.18 25.65 -8.27
C LEU A 573 19.69 24.98 -7.01
N LEU A 574 18.43 24.53 -7.02
CA LEU A 574 17.79 23.87 -5.89
C LEU A 574 17.41 22.43 -6.27
N PRO A 575 17.54 21.47 -5.34
CA PRO A 575 17.04 20.11 -5.56
C PRO A 575 15.52 20.08 -5.70
N ASN A 576 15.02 19.31 -6.67
CA ASN A 576 13.59 19.15 -6.94
C ASN A 576 13.03 17.93 -6.20
N LEU A 577 12.41 18.16 -5.05
CA LEU A 577 11.89 17.07 -4.22
C LEU A 577 10.58 16.51 -4.76
N CYS A 578 10.46 15.18 -4.75
CA CYS A 578 9.21 14.46 -4.99
C CYS A 578 8.57 13.96 -3.69
N CYS A 579 9.38 13.77 -2.64
CA CYS A 579 8.92 13.38 -1.33
C CYS A 579 9.71 14.10 -0.24
N PHE A 580 8.98 14.76 0.65
CA PHE A 580 9.55 15.44 1.80
C PHE A 580 8.84 14.94 3.05
N LYS A 581 9.63 14.53 4.05
CA LYS A 581 9.15 14.16 5.36
C LYS A 581 9.92 14.95 6.41
N TYR A 582 9.20 15.71 7.21
CA TYR A 582 9.69 16.37 8.41
C TYR A 582 8.90 15.84 9.60
N THR A 583 9.60 15.33 10.61
CA THR A 583 9.01 14.89 11.87
C THR A 583 9.75 15.48 13.05
N ASN A 584 9.01 16.20 13.89
CA ASN A 584 9.48 16.74 15.14
C ASN A 584 8.79 16.02 16.31
N GLU A 585 9.45 15.03 16.91
CA GLU A 585 8.88 14.20 17.98
C GLU A 585 8.88 14.88 19.37
N VAL A 586 9.07 16.22 19.43
CA VAL A 586 9.04 16.98 20.68
C VAL A 586 7.61 17.05 21.23
N MET A 587 7.24 16.02 22.00
CA MET A 587 6.12 16.06 22.91
C MET A 587 6.43 17.11 23.98
N TYR A 588 5.75 18.26 23.91
CA TYR A 588 5.76 19.33 24.91
C TYR A 588 7.10 20.08 25.04
N GLN A 589 7.25 21.22 24.33
CA GLN A 589 7.77 22.51 24.87
C GLN A 589 8.50 23.41 23.85
N ASN A 590 8.93 22.91 22.68
CA ASN A 590 9.57 23.76 21.65
C ASN A 590 8.61 24.09 20.51
N SER A 591 7.78 25.13 20.67
CA SER A 591 7.10 25.76 19.55
C SER A 591 8.11 26.59 18.75
N SER A 592 8.44 26.18 17.53
CA SER A 592 9.11 27.06 16.58
C SER A 592 8.22 28.29 16.36
N LYS A 593 8.81 29.50 16.35
CA LYS A 593 8.05 30.73 16.07
C LYS A 593 7.78 30.92 14.57
N PHE A 594 8.39 30.11 13.73
CA PHE A 594 8.36 30.18 12.28
C PHE A 594 8.09 28.81 11.65
N SER A 595 7.70 28.82 10.38
CA SER A 595 7.49 27.62 9.60
C SER A 595 8.82 26.94 9.24
N SER A 596 9.01 25.69 9.68
CA SER A 596 10.12 24.86 9.19
C SER A 596 10.01 24.60 7.68
N LEU A 597 8.78 24.45 7.17
CA LEU A 597 8.52 24.27 5.74
C LEU A 597 9.01 25.48 4.92
N HIS A 598 8.82 26.69 5.45
CA HIS A 598 9.29 27.95 4.86
C HIS A 598 10.79 27.98 4.74
N ILE A 599 11.50 27.63 5.81
CA ILE A 599 12.96 27.52 5.77
C ILE A 599 13.39 26.54 4.68
N PHE A 600 12.86 25.32 4.66
CA PHE A 600 13.21 24.34 3.63
C PHE A 600 12.92 24.86 2.21
N SER A 601 11.83 25.60 1.99
CA SER A 601 11.46 26.14 0.68
C SER A 601 12.49 27.12 0.06
N PHE A 602 13.39 27.68 0.87
CA PHE A 602 14.54 28.44 0.37
C PHE A 602 15.64 27.57 -0.22
N PHE A 603 15.81 26.35 0.29
CA PHE A 603 16.95 25.48 0.00
C PHE A 603 16.58 24.26 -0.86
N VAL A 604 15.28 23.99 -1.03
CA VAL A 604 14.77 22.96 -1.94
C VAL A 604 13.57 23.47 -2.72
N CYS A 605 13.31 22.89 -3.89
CA CYS A 605 12.14 23.18 -4.69
C CYS A 605 11.03 22.14 -4.43
N PHE A 606 9.83 22.63 -4.16
CA PHE A 606 8.63 21.81 -3.90
C PHE A 606 7.68 21.70 -5.09
N ASP A 607 7.98 22.30 -6.25
CA ASP A 607 7.08 22.37 -7.41
C ASP A 607 6.60 20.98 -7.90
N PHE A 608 7.45 19.96 -7.73
CA PHE A 608 7.21 18.57 -8.13
C PHE A 608 6.95 17.62 -6.95
N LEU A 609 6.62 18.18 -5.78
CA LEU A 609 6.39 17.39 -4.58
C LEU A 609 5.09 16.60 -4.73
N GLU A 610 5.18 15.26 -4.72
CA GLU A 610 4.02 14.38 -4.77
C GLU A 610 3.56 13.97 -3.37
N LYS A 611 4.47 13.97 -2.40
CA LYS A 611 4.22 13.55 -1.03
C LYS A 611 4.86 14.49 -0.02
N LEU A 612 4.01 15.04 0.86
CA LEU A 612 4.40 15.82 2.03
C LEU A 612 3.97 15.09 3.30
N VAL A 613 4.92 14.87 4.21
CA VAL A 613 4.64 14.50 5.60
C VAL A 613 5.24 15.60 6.47
N TYR A 614 4.39 16.38 7.11
CA TYR A 614 4.80 17.50 7.94
C TYR A 614 4.22 17.30 9.33
N ASP A 615 5.09 17.01 10.28
CA ASP A 615 4.75 16.73 11.67
C ASP A 615 5.51 17.76 12.52
N ALA A 616 4.77 18.80 12.92
CA ALA A 616 5.25 20.04 13.52
C ALA A 616 4.38 20.40 14.73
N ASP A 617 4.91 21.20 15.67
CA ASP A 617 4.15 21.63 16.85
C ASP A 617 2.96 22.50 16.43
N ALA A 618 3.18 23.49 15.56
CA ALA A 618 2.14 24.40 15.04
C ALA A 618 2.28 24.62 13.52
N LEU A 619 1.22 25.11 12.89
CA LEU A 619 1.24 25.64 11.53
C LEU A 619 1.40 27.17 11.59
N HIS A 620 2.06 27.75 10.58
CA HIS A 620 2.25 29.19 10.42
C HIS A 620 1.64 29.70 9.12
N LEU A 621 1.47 31.02 8.98
CA LEU A 621 0.88 31.62 7.78
C LEU A 621 1.65 31.25 6.50
N ASP A 622 2.99 31.19 6.56
CA ASP A 622 3.82 30.81 5.42
C ASP A 622 3.56 29.37 4.94
N ASP A 623 3.09 28.47 5.82
CA ASP A 623 2.75 27.09 5.44
C ASP A 623 1.60 27.05 4.42
N ILE A 624 0.68 28.02 4.48
CA ILE A 624 -0.45 28.12 3.56
C ILE A 624 0.07 28.33 2.14
N ASP A 625 0.87 29.38 1.96
CA ASP A 625 1.38 29.79 0.65
C ASP A 625 2.26 28.71 0.03
N ILE A 626 3.07 28.03 0.84
CA ILE A 626 3.93 26.96 0.34
C ILE A 626 3.10 25.76 -0.10
N ILE A 627 2.18 25.28 0.74
CA ILE A 627 1.38 24.08 0.45
C ILE A 627 0.43 24.33 -0.73
N GLU A 628 -0.19 25.50 -0.81
CA GLU A 628 -1.10 25.86 -1.91
C GLU A 628 -0.41 25.82 -3.27
N ASN A 629 0.86 26.23 -3.33
CA ASN A 629 1.62 26.30 -4.58
C ASN A 629 2.09 24.93 -5.11
N ILE A 630 1.93 23.84 -4.35
CA ILE A 630 2.35 22.49 -4.75
C ILE A 630 1.32 21.85 -5.68
N LYS A 631 1.50 22.06 -7.00
CA LYS A 631 0.56 21.58 -8.03
C LYS A 631 0.50 20.05 -8.18
N THR A 632 1.54 19.32 -7.78
CA THR A 632 1.63 17.86 -7.97
C THR A 632 1.27 17.04 -6.73
N LEU A 633 0.83 17.68 -5.64
CA LEU A 633 0.67 17.02 -4.35
C LEU A 633 -0.45 15.96 -4.39
N LYS A 634 -0.08 14.69 -4.23
CA LYS A 634 -1.01 13.55 -4.21
C LYS A 634 -1.26 13.02 -2.80
N CYS A 635 -0.27 13.13 -1.91
CA CYS A 635 -0.32 12.64 -0.55
C CYS A 635 0.11 13.73 0.44
N LEU A 636 -0.81 14.11 1.32
CA LEU A 636 -0.56 15.05 2.40
C LEU A 636 -0.79 14.35 3.75
N LYS A 637 0.22 14.38 4.62
CA LYS A 637 0.08 14.06 6.03
C LYS A 637 0.49 15.28 6.84
N LEU A 638 -0.41 15.80 7.65
CA LEU A 638 -0.16 16.85 8.64
C LEU A 638 -0.35 16.24 10.04
N CYS A 639 0.65 16.39 10.91
CA CYS A 639 0.48 16.26 12.34
C CYS A 639 0.74 17.63 12.97
N VAL A 640 -0.21 18.15 13.74
CA VAL A 640 -0.18 19.49 14.33
C VAL A 640 -0.68 19.39 15.77
N PHE A 641 0.11 19.83 16.75
CA PHE A 641 -0.24 19.69 18.16
C PHE A 641 -0.87 20.95 18.77
N LYS A 642 -0.52 22.14 18.27
CA LYS A 642 -1.14 23.41 18.65
C LYS A 642 -1.89 23.97 17.47
N ILE A 643 -3.17 24.26 17.70
CA ILE A 643 -4.03 24.87 16.70
C ILE A 643 -4.06 26.35 16.99
N ASP A 644 -3.64 27.12 16.00
CA ASP A 644 -3.87 28.56 16.02
C ASP A 644 -5.30 28.84 15.55
N ILE A 645 -6.21 28.85 16.53
CA ILE A 645 -7.65 29.07 16.31
C ILE A 645 -7.90 30.48 15.73
N GLU A 646 -7.02 31.45 15.99
CA GLU A 646 -7.21 32.83 15.52
C GLU A 646 -7.06 32.94 14.00
N PHE A 647 -6.11 32.21 13.40
CA PHE A 647 -5.81 32.36 11.97
C PHE A 647 -6.45 31.30 11.06
N ASN A 648 -7.07 30.25 11.62
CA ASN A 648 -7.70 29.13 10.91
C ASN A 648 -6.81 28.57 9.79
N ILE A 649 -5.52 28.37 10.10
CA ILE A 649 -4.48 28.06 9.11
C ILE A 649 -4.75 26.71 8.42
N LEU A 650 -5.12 25.69 9.20
CA LEU A 650 -5.46 24.38 8.66
C LEU A 650 -6.67 24.45 7.73
N GLU A 651 -7.72 25.18 8.10
CA GLU A 651 -8.90 25.39 7.24
C GLU A 651 -8.50 26.02 5.89
N LYS A 652 -7.65 27.05 5.90
CA LYS A 652 -7.16 27.71 4.69
C LYS A 652 -6.36 26.74 3.80
N ILE A 653 -5.47 25.95 4.38
CA ILE A 653 -4.73 24.89 3.66
C ILE A 653 -5.72 23.90 3.02
N LEU A 654 -6.72 23.43 3.76
CA LEU A 654 -7.72 22.47 3.26
C LEU A 654 -8.60 23.05 2.14
N ARG A 655 -8.85 24.37 2.15
CA ARG A 655 -9.61 25.07 1.10
C ARG A 655 -8.79 25.46 -0.13
N SER A 656 -7.47 25.40 -0.03
CA SER A 656 -6.54 25.76 -1.11
C SER A 656 -6.64 24.83 -2.33
N ASN A 657 -5.80 25.04 -3.34
CA ASN A 657 -5.81 24.25 -4.56
C ASN A 657 -5.49 22.76 -4.36
N ILE A 658 -4.91 22.36 -3.23
CA ILE A 658 -4.58 20.96 -2.93
C ILE A 658 -5.79 20.01 -2.96
N ARG A 659 -7.00 20.52 -2.71
CA ARG A 659 -8.25 19.73 -2.76
C ARG A 659 -8.55 19.13 -4.14
N LYS A 660 -7.93 19.69 -5.18
CA LYS A 660 -8.03 19.20 -6.57
C LYS A 660 -7.05 18.06 -6.85
N THR A 661 -5.95 17.94 -6.11
CA THR A 661 -4.83 17.04 -6.47
C THR A 661 -4.61 15.92 -5.45
N VAL A 662 -4.89 16.19 -4.16
CA VAL A 662 -4.65 15.25 -3.07
C VAL A 662 -5.63 14.09 -3.14
N SER A 663 -5.08 12.89 -3.27
CA SER A 663 -5.83 11.63 -3.24
C SER A 663 -5.71 10.90 -1.90
N LYS A 664 -4.75 11.30 -1.07
CA LYS A 664 -4.53 10.76 0.26
C LYS A 664 -4.26 11.88 1.26
N LEU A 665 -5.15 12.02 2.24
CA LEU A 665 -5.07 13.01 3.30
C LEU A 665 -4.98 12.29 4.65
N GLN A 666 -4.01 12.70 5.47
CA GLN A 666 -3.89 12.25 6.85
C GLN A 666 -3.72 13.47 7.76
N LEU A 667 -4.64 13.68 8.68
CA LEU A 667 -4.61 14.80 9.62
C LEU A 667 -4.56 14.23 11.03
N TYR A 668 -3.59 14.67 11.81
CA TYR A 668 -3.48 14.39 13.23
C TYR A 668 -3.40 15.74 13.92
N VAL A 669 -4.44 16.12 14.64
CA VAL A 669 -4.55 17.44 15.26
C VAL A 669 -4.85 17.29 16.75
N ASN A 670 -4.72 18.37 17.52
CA ASN A 670 -5.19 18.36 18.90
C ASN A 670 -6.72 18.31 18.97
N GLU A 671 -7.40 19.16 18.20
CA GLU A 671 -8.85 19.25 18.11
C GLU A 671 -9.25 19.62 16.66
N PHE A 672 -10.46 19.32 16.21
CA PHE A 672 -10.92 19.82 14.92
C PHE A 672 -11.97 20.91 15.11
N THR A 673 -11.90 21.97 14.33
CA THR A 673 -13.04 22.87 14.18
C THR A 673 -14.07 22.29 13.20
N SER A 674 -15.33 22.67 13.33
CA SER A 674 -16.38 22.27 12.39
C SER A 674 -16.08 22.67 10.94
N SER A 675 -15.45 23.84 10.75
CA SER A 675 -15.12 24.36 9.41
C SER A 675 -13.96 23.61 8.74
N GLU A 676 -12.99 23.12 9.52
CA GLU A 676 -11.91 22.25 9.03
C GLU A 676 -12.47 20.92 8.52
N LEU A 677 -13.29 20.24 9.32
CA LEU A 677 -13.94 18.98 8.92
C LEU A 677 -14.81 19.17 7.68
N PHE A 678 -15.58 20.25 7.64
CA PHE A 678 -16.40 20.59 6.48
C PHE A 678 -15.55 20.85 5.22
N SER A 679 -14.37 21.47 5.36
CA SER A 679 -13.50 21.78 4.22
C SER A 679 -12.96 20.51 3.53
N ILE A 680 -12.81 19.40 4.27
CA ILE A 680 -12.40 18.10 3.72
C ILE A 680 -13.42 17.57 2.71
N LEU A 681 -14.71 17.83 2.90
CA LEU A 681 -15.79 17.41 1.98
C LEU A 681 -15.60 17.96 0.56
N SER A 682 -14.84 19.05 0.39
CA SER A 682 -14.61 19.70 -0.90
C SER A 682 -13.50 19.06 -1.76
N PHE A 683 -12.85 17.99 -1.26
CA PHE A 683 -11.80 17.30 -2.01
C PHE A 683 -12.40 16.41 -3.10
N LYS A 684 -12.01 16.67 -4.36
CA LYS A 684 -12.57 15.97 -5.53
C LYS A 684 -11.96 14.58 -5.76
N ASN A 685 -10.69 14.43 -5.43
CA ASN A 685 -9.89 13.25 -5.76
C ASN A 685 -9.51 12.42 -4.53
N LEU A 686 -10.04 12.75 -3.36
CA LEU A 686 -9.69 12.10 -2.11
C LEU A 686 -10.23 10.67 -2.09
N LYS A 687 -9.33 9.69 -1.95
CA LYS A 687 -9.65 8.26 -1.87
C LYS A 687 -9.23 7.64 -0.54
N PHE A 688 -8.36 8.29 0.20
CA PHE A 688 -7.90 7.82 1.50
C PHE A 688 -7.89 8.97 2.49
N LEU A 689 -8.68 8.84 3.55
CA LEU A 689 -8.75 9.84 4.60
C LEU A 689 -8.42 9.17 5.94
N ARG A 690 -7.49 9.77 6.67
CA ARG A 690 -7.28 9.43 8.08
C ARG A 690 -7.32 10.70 8.89
N ILE A 691 -8.17 10.75 9.89
CA ILE A 691 -8.24 11.86 10.82
C ILE A 691 -8.02 11.33 12.23
N SER A 692 -7.31 12.11 13.03
CA SER A 692 -7.08 11.82 14.43
C SER A 692 -7.12 13.13 15.21
N ALA A 693 -7.84 13.14 16.32
CA ALA A 693 -7.82 14.24 17.27
C ALA A 693 -7.38 13.73 18.64
N MET A 694 -6.73 14.56 19.46
CA MET A 694 -6.48 14.24 20.86
C MET A 694 -7.71 14.52 21.72
N ASN A 695 -8.40 15.62 21.43
CA ASN A 695 -9.64 16.05 22.03
C ASN A 695 -10.70 16.19 20.93
N PHE A 696 -11.90 15.67 21.17
CA PHE A 696 -12.98 15.78 20.20
C PHE A 696 -14.30 16.17 20.83
N GLU A 697 -14.85 17.28 20.34
CA GLU A 697 -16.16 17.76 20.77
C GLU A 697 -17.30 16.99 20.11
N GLU A 698 -18.33 16.65 20.90
CA GLU A 698 -19.47 15.89 20.39
C GLU A 698 -20.22 16.59 19.25
N ARG A 699 -20.26 17.93 19.24
CA ARG A 699 -20.89 18.71 18.15
C ARG A 699 -20.27 18.44 16.78
N ASN A 700 -19.04 17.94 16.75
CA ASN A 700 -18.33 17.61 15.52
C ASN A 700 -18.62 16.20 15.00
N LYS A 701 -19.28 15.31 15.78
CA LYS A 701 -19.64 13.94 15.37
C LYS A 701 -20.43 13.93 14.06
N LYS A 702 -21.39 14.84 13.90
CA LYS A 702 -22.20 14.96 12.67
C LYS A 702 -21.36 15.17 11.40
N TYR A 703 -20.20 15.83 11.50
CA TYR A 703 -19.33 16.05 10.34
C TYR A 703 -18.48 14.82 10.02
N ILE A 704 -18.19 13.98 11.01
CA ILE A 704 -17.56 12.67 10.79
C ILE A 704 -18.52 11.78 9.99
N ASP A 705 -19.80 11.77 10.36
CA ASP A 705 -20.83 11.04 9.62
C ASP A 705 -20.89 11.53 8.16
N LEU A 706 -20.83 12.85 7.92
CA LEU A 706 -20.75 13.39 6.55
C LEU A 706 -19.49 12.95 5.81
N LEU A 707 -18.34 12.86 6.48
CA LEU A 707 -17.09 12.37 5.89
C LEU A 707 -17.15 10.87 5.56
N THR A 708 -17.88 10.06 6.33
CA THR A 708 -18.13 8.65 5.99
C THR A 708 -18.92 8.49 4.70
N GLY A 709 -19.77 9.47 4.37
CA GLY A 709 -20.54 9.50 3.12
C GLY A 709 -19.72 9.89 1.88
N MET A 710 -18.44 10.26 2.02
CA MET A 710 -17.57 10.52 0.88
C MET A 710 -17.19 9.21 0.17
N ASN A 711 -16.91 9.34 -1.13
CA ASN A 711 -16.46 8.28 -2.05
C ASN A 711 -14.99 7.86 -1.73
N LEU A 712 -14.78 7.29 -0.54
CA LEU A 712 -13.48 6.94 0.05
C LEU A 712 -13.25 5.43 0.02
N ILE A 713 -12.04 5.03 -0.35
CA ILE A 713 -11.62 3.63 -0.35
C ILE A 713 -11.18 3.19 1.05
N ASN A 714 -10.68 4.13 1.86
CA ASN A 714 -10.42 3.88 3.27
C ASN A 714 -10.60 5.18 4.06
N PHE A 715 -11.42 5.09 5.11
CA PHE A 715 -11.60 6.13 6.10
C PHE A 715 -11.26 5.56 7.48
N VAL A 716 -10.38 6.26 8.21
CA VAL A 716 -10.08 5.92 9.60
C VAL A 716 -10.14 7.18 10.46
N ALA A 717 -10.96 7.13 11.49
CA ALA A 717 -11.08 8.17 12.49
C ALA A 717 -10.61 7.64 13.85
N PHE A 718 -9.69 8.35 14.49
CA PHE A 718 -9.29 8.12 15.89
C PHE A 718 -9.63 9.38 16.67
N ILE A 719 -10.78 9.36 17.31
CA ILE A 719 -11.50 10.53 17.78
C ILE A 719 -11.81 10.38 19.26
#